data_AF-A0A0B0H4F3-F1
#
_entry.id   AF-A0A0B0H4F3-F1
#
_cell.length_a   1.000
_cell.length_b   1.000
_cell.length_c   1.000
_cell.angle_alpha   90.00
_cell.angle_beta   90.00
_cell.angle_gamma   90.00
#
_symmetry.space_group_name_H-M   'P 1'
#
loop_
_entity.id
_entity.type
_entity.pdbx_description
1 polymer ?
#
loop_
_entity_poly.entity_id
_entity_poly.type
_entity_poly.pdbx_seq_one_letter_code
_entity_poly.pdbx_strand_id
1 'polypeptide(L)'
;MQYMKYTIAFMLFLCGSMNWAVASDIEIPEPLEPWVEWVKANSPDMDCPMQYGDVGTKQCRWAGTLQLDVWEDGGVFSQQFTTYSESWLLLPGERSYWPDSVRLNNEPAVILQHEGFPALRVAAGEHHVSGTFKWKQLPISLALPVDTGIVNLSIDGDAANVNRDQQGKLWLKTGVSHDALAEADRLDLQIHRRFTDLSPMRMEARLILDVSGKQRETLLSGVLLDGFIPIDLNSPLPARLEQEGMLRLQLRPGHWEISIIAYRPGEVTTITVPQATKQMPAQELWSFESQNHLRLVEPEGLQQVDPRQTTLPQAWRKSPAFIAHASEPDKPAEVLKLKQIRRGDPDPEPDRINLARTLWLDFDGKGYTVQDKLSGAITRSWRLESAPDLDLGRVAINGKNQLITRMAEDDGQGVEIRRGNLDLVADGRYEGSVQHVPLGWKHDMNQASVTLKLPPGWEIFSVSGVDNNPHSWIQRWTLLDLFFVLIVGVAVARLRGYLWGLVSLVTLALTWHVDLAPHLVWLYLIAVLALLRVVPAGKMYMPLLWSRNLLFIGLILIAVPFIVLQARYGIYPQLEKMPLYESAARYPVSSMAPRGSADQVMMEKAGKMKRELYYSSRQDKRMNQMLDIQSIDPDANIQTGPGLPNWEWNSFTLEWNGAVTKDQTIDLTLIPPGLYRVIHFLRILLVLLLAYGLISDKSSGGIKGWLASFTLRLPARPGDEGEKANA
;
A
#
# COMPACT_ATOMS: atom_id res chain seq x y z
N MET A 1 15.80 58.62 -44.49
CA MET A 1 15.29 58.98 -43.15
C MET A 1 13.83 58.60 -42.87
N GLN A 2 12.97 58.37 -43.88
CA GLN A 2 11.58 57.93 -43.64
C GLN A 2 11.47 56.46 -43.21
N TYR A 3 12.27 55.55 -43.77
CA TYR A 3 12.25 54.14 -43.41
C TYR A 3 12.66 53.85 -41.96
N MET A 4 13.54 54.68 -41.37
CA MET A 4 14.01 54.51 -39.98
C MET A 4 12.94 54.87 -38.94
N LYS A 5 11.95 55.71 -39.30
CA LYS A 5 10.83 56.04 -38.40
C LYS A 5 9.81 54.91 -38.33
N TYR A 6 9.61 54.17 -39.42
CA TYR A 6 8.68 53.03 -39.45
C TYR A 6 9.26 51.78 -38.76
N THR A 7 10.58 51.54 -38.84
CA THR A 7 11.21 50.45 -38.08
C THR A 7 11.24 50.71 -36.58
N ILE A 8 11.44 51.96 -36.14
CA ILE A 8 11.37 52.32 -34.71
C ILE A 8 9.94 52.24 -34.19
N ALA A 9 8.94 52.66 -34.98
CA ALA A 9 7.53 52.52 -34.61
C ALA A 9 7.07 51.05 -34.55
N PHE A 10 7.57 50.19 -35.44
CA PHE A 10 7.27 48.76 -35.43
C PHE A 10 7.97 48.02 -34.28
N MET A 11 9.20 48.41 -33.91
CA MET A 11 9.88 47.89 -32.71
C MET A 11 9.22 48.35 -31.40
N LEU A 12 8.73 49.59 -31.34
CA LEU A 12 7.98 50.07 -30.17
C LEU A 12 6.60 49.41 -30.02
N PHE A 13 5.98 48.97 -31.12
CA PHE A 13 4.73 48.22 -31.08
C PHE A 13 4.92 46.74 -30.71
N LEU A 14 6.06 46.14 -31.07
CA LEU A 14 6.40 44.75 -30.71
C LEU A 14 7.01 44.59 -29.31
N CYS A 15 7.60 45.63 -28.72
CA CYS A 15 8.04 45.61 -27.31
C CYS A 15 6.95 45.98 -26.30
N GLY A 16 5.76 46.43 -26.76
CA GLY A 16 4.63 46.76 -25.88
C GLY A 16 3.81 45.56 -25.38
N SER A 17 4.08 44.35 -25.87
CA SER A 17 3.36 43.12 -25.50
C SER A 17 4.25 42.11 -24.79
N MET A 18 5.22 42.57 -23.98
CA MET A 18 5.91 41.72 -23.01
C MET A 18 5.13 41.74 -21.69
N ASN A 19 4.27 40.73 -21.56
CA ASN A 19 3.82 40.10 -20.31
C ASN A 19 3.95 40.96 -19.05
N TRP A 20 2.95 41.81 -18.81
CA TRP A 20 2.44 41.89 -17.45
C TRP A 20 1.79 40.53 -17.19
N ALA A 21 2.50 39.67 -16.47
CA ALA A 21 1.87 38.56 -15.78
C ALA A 21 0.93 39.20 -14.75
N VAL A 22 -0.28 39.54 -15.18
CA VAL A 22 -1.39 39.80 -14.29
C VAL A 22 -1.55 38.49 -13.53
N ALA A 23 -1.41 38.56 -12.21
CA ALA A 23 -1.78 37.48 -11.31
C ALA A 23 -3.13 36.93 -11.81
N SER A 24 -3.20 35.64 -12.06
CA SER A 24 -4.43 34.99 -12.46
C SER A 24 -5.46 35.22 -11.36
N ASP A 25 -6.31 36.23 -11.52
CA ASP A 25 -7.54 36.31 -10.75
C ASP A 25 -8.28 35.01 -11.04
N ILE A 26 -8.35 34.16 -10.01
CA ILE A 26 -9.10 32.92 -10.05
C ILE A 26 -10.54 33.36 -10.35
N GLU A 27 -11.03 33.07 -11.55
CA GLU A 27 -12.36 33.47 -11.97
C GLU A 27 -13.39 32.71 -11.12
N ILE A 28 -13.94 33.39 -10.12
CA ILE A 28 -14.96 32.84 -9.23
C ILE A 28 -16.30 32.95 -9.97
N PRO A 29 -17.02 31.84 -10.20
CA PRO A 29 -18.33 31.90 -10.82
C PRO A 29 -19.27 32.83 -10.04
N GLU A 30 -20.02 33.69 -10.73
CA GLU A 30 -20.95 34.68 -10.15
C GLU A 30 -21.84 34.12 -9.01
N PRO A 31 -22.40 32.89 -9.07
CA PRO A 31 -23.21 32.34 -7.98
C PRO A 31 -22.44 32.08 -6.67
N LEU A 32 -21.10 32.01 -6.73
CA LEU A 32 -20.21 31.70 -5.61
C LEU A 32 -19.56 32.95 -5.00
N GLU A 33 -19.60 34.11 -5.66
CA GLU A 33 -19.05 35.37 -5.12
C GLU A 33 -19.58 35.71 -3.72
N PRO A 34 -20.89 35.56 -3.39
CA PRO A 34 -21.38 35.87 -2.05
C PRO A 34 -20.82 34.98 -0.93
N TRP A 35 -20.23 33.83 -1.27
CA TRP A 35 -19.71 32.85 -0.32
C TRP A 35 -18.23 33.04 0.02
N VAL A 36 -17.51 33.90 -0.72
CA VAL A 36 -16.06 34.08 -0.57
C VAL A 36 -15.69 34.50 0.86
N GLU A 37 -16.38 35.50 1.40
CA GLU A 37 -16.15 35.98 2.77
C GLU A 37 -16.47 34.91 3.83
N TRP A 38 -17.52 34.09 3.60
CA TRP A 38 -17.87 32.99 4.49
C TRP A 38 -16.80 31.89 4.52
N VAL A 39 -16.19 31.59 3.36
CA VAL A 39 -15.08 30.62 3.26
C VAL A 39 -13.81 31.18 3.93
N LYS A 40 -13.50 32.46 3.71
CA LYS A 40 -12.34 33.15 4.31
C LYS A 40 -12.44 33.29 5.83
N ALA A 41 -13.64 33.23 6.41
CA ALA A 41 -13.86 33.39 7.85
C ALA A 41 -13.05 32.42 8.74
N ASN A 42 -12.73 31.21 8.25
CA ASN A 42 -11.93 30.22 8.99
C ASN A 42 -10.42 30.26 8.65
N SER A 43 -10.00 31.18 7.78
CA SER A 43 -8.60 31.31 7.33
C SER A 43 -8.28 32.79 7.06
N PRO A 44 -8.16 33.62 8.12
CA PRO A 44 -7.98 35.08 8.01
C PRO A 44 -6.63 35.50 7.42
N ASP A 45 -5.70 34.55 7.29
CA ASP A 45 -4.39 34.69 6.68
C ASP A 45 -4.36 34.28 5.19
N MET A 46 -5.51 33.93 4.60
CA MET A 46 -5.64 33.54 3.18
C MET A 46 -4.94 34.52 2.23
N ASP A 47 -5.14 35.82 2.46
CA ASP A 47 -4.65 36.91 1.60
C ASP A 47 -3.23 37.38 1.96
N CYS A 48 -2.58 36.77 2.97
CA CYS A 48 -1.23 37.13 3.38
C CYS A 48 -0.16 36.50 2.47
N PRO A 49 0.90 37.26 2.09
CA PRO A 49 2.01 36.73 1.32
C PRO A 49 2.73 35.56 2.01
N MET A 50 3.29 34.65 1.21
CA MET A 50 4.11 33.54 1.72
C MET A 50 5.53 34.02 2.03
N GLN A 51 6.15 33.42 3.05
CA GLN A 51 7.56 33.65 3.34
C GLN A 51 8.45 32.98 2.28
N TYR A 52 9.49 33.68 1.81
CA TYR A 52 10.42 33.13 0.83
C TYR A 52 11.14 31.89 1.42
N GLY A 53 11.05 30.74 0.73
CA GLY A 53 11.67 29.48 1.14
C GLY A 53 10.81 28.58 2.03
N ASP A 54 9.65 29.04 2.50
CA ASP A 54 8.69 28.23 3.26
C ASP A 54 7.25 28.54 2.83
N VAL A 55 6.69 27.63 2.03
CA VAL A 55 5.33 27.74 1.46
C VAL A 55 4.24 27.57 2.55
N GLY A 56 4.58 27.03 3.72
CA GLY A 56 3.66 26.80 4.82
C GLY A 56 3.43 28.02 5.72
N THR A 57 4.37 28.97 5.69
CA THR A 57 4.38 30.11 6.62
C THR A 57 3.94 31.38 5.90
N LYS A 58 2.90 32.04 6.43
CA LYS A 58 2.33 33.28 5.87
C LYS A 58 2.68 34.51 6.71
N GLN A 59 3.01 35.60 6.02
CA GLN A 59 3.47 36.85 6.62
C GLN A 59 2.41 37.95 6.47
N CYS A 60 1.52 38.08 7.45
CA CYS A 60 0.42 39.05 7.40
C CYS A 60 0.80 40.49 7.74
N ARG A 61 2.00 40.70 8.29
CA ARG A 61 2.53 42.02 8.64
C ARG A 61 3.96 42.15 8.20
N TRP A 62 4.30 43.32 7.66
CA TRP A 62 5.63 43.67 7.22
C TRP A 62 6.07 44.97 7.88
N ALA A 63 7.15 44.92 8.66
CA ALA A 63 7.75 46.08 9.28
C ALA A 63 8.77 46.69 8.31
N GLY A 64 8.52 47.91 7.87
CA GLY A 64 9.46 48.69 7.06
C GLY A 64 10.64 49.20 7.88
N THR A 65 11.44 50.08 7.27
CA THR A 65 12.60 50.69 7.91
C THR A 65 12.19 51.47 9.15
N LEU A 66 12.83 51.15 10.28
CA LEU A 66 12.71 51.92 11.51
C LEU A 66 13.73 53.06 11.48
N GLN A 67 13.25 54.30 11.52
CA GLN A 67 14.07 55.46 11.85
C GLN A 67 14.03 55.67 13.35
N LEU A 68 15.20 55.71 13.99
CA LEU A 68 15.34 55.88 15.42
C LEU A 68 16.42 56.92 15.72
N ASP A 69 16.00 58.07 16.23
CA ASP A 69 16.87 59.15 16.65
C ASP A 69 16.83 59.25 18.17
N VAL A 70 17.97 59.13 18.84
CA VAL A 70 18.04 59.15 20.31
C VAL A 70 19.05 60.17 20.81
N TRP A 71 18.74 60.76 21.97
CA TRP A 71 19.55 61.75 22.69
C TRP A 71 19.64 61.38 24.18
N GLU A 72 20.42 62.15 24.93
CA GLU A 72 20.61 61.94 26.36
C GLU A 72 19.30 61.93 27.17
N ASP A 73 18.29 62.73 26.79
CA ASP A 73 17.04 62.91 27.53
C ASP A 73 15.76 62.42 26.80
N GLY A 74 15.90 61.82 25.61
CA GLY A 74 14.77 61.25 24.90
C GLY A 74 15.10 60.61 23.57
N GLY A 75 14.07 60.31 22.80
CA GLY A 75 14.21 59.78 21.44
C GLY A 75 12.94 59.92 20.62
N VAL A 76 13.06 59.75 19.31
CA VAL A 76 11.94 59.74 18.37
C VAL A 76 12.08 58.51 17.49
N PHE A 77 10.97 57.87 17.19
CA PHE A 77 10.94 56.78 16.23
C PHE A 77 9.85 57.00 15.18
N SER A 78 10.10 56.49 13.98
CA SER A 78 9.15 56.47 12.88
C SER A 78 9.32 55.20 12.05
N GLN A 79 8.21 54.53 11.73
CA GLN A 79 8.24 53.28 10.98
C GLN A 79 6.97 53.12 10.13
N GLN A 80 7.16 52.62 8.92
CA GLN A 80 6.07 52.23 8.02
C GLN A 80 5.78 50.74 8.19
N PHE A 81 4.50 50.36 8.12
CA PHE A 81 4.04 48.99 8.18
C PHE A 81 3.07 48.71 7.04
N THR A 82 3.12 47.49 6.51
CA THR A 82 2.12 46.97 5.58
C THR A 82 1.47 45.76 6.22
N THR A 83 0.14 45.77 6.34
CA THR A 83 -0.65 44.66 6.89
C THR A 83 -1.64 44.14 5.86
N TYR A 84 -1.77 42.83 5.75
CA TYR A 84 -2.68 42.16 4.80
C TYR A 84 -3.96 41.64 5.47
N SER A 85 -3.97 41.60 6.80
CA SER A 85 -5.12 41.28 7.63
C SER A 85 -5.07 42.09 8.92
N GLU A 86 -6.14 42.06 9.71
CA GLU A 86 -6.15 42.72 11.02
C GLU A 86 -5.01 42.19 11.89
N SER A 87 -4.11 43.08 12.32
CA SER A 87 -2.82 42.69 12.92
C SER A 87 -2.41 43.61 14.07
N TRP A 88 -1.59 43.07 14.97
CA TRP A 88 -0.88 43.86 15.97
C TRP A 88 0.47 44.34 15.41
N LEU A 89 0.66 45.65 15.39
CA LEU A 89 1.95 46.30 15.10
C LEU A 89 2.72 46.42 16.42
N LEU A 90 3.83 45.71 16.53
CA LEU A 90 4.74 45.83 17.67
C LEU A 90 5.64 47.05 17.44
N LEU A 91 5.79 47.89 18.45
CA LEU A 91 6.57 49.13 18.39
C LEU A 91 7.88 48.98 19.19
N PRO A 92 8.90 49.79 18.89
CA PRO A 92 10.09 49.90 19.73
C PRO A 92 9.74 50.21 21.19
N GLY A 93 10.49 49.62 22.12
CA GLY A 93 10.36 49.85 23.55
C GLY A 93 9.91 48.63 24.34
N GLU A 94 9.91 48.80 25.66
CA GLU A 94 9.52 47.78 26.64
C GLU A 94 8.90 48.47 27.86
N ARG A 95 8.47 47.71 28.86
CA ARG A 95 7.82 48.27 30.06
C ARG A 95 8.67 49.35 30.77
N SER A 96 9.99 49.24 30.74
CA SER A 96 10.92 50.21 31.34
C SER A 96 11.11 51.49 30.50
N TYR A 97 10.94 51.37 29.18
CA TYR A 97 11.12 52.44 28.20
C TYR A 97 9.92 52.44 27.25
N TRP A 98 8.80 52.91 27.78
CA TRP A 98 7.52 52.92 27.07
C TRP A 98 7.43 54.17 26.18
N PRO A 99 7.04 54.03 24.90
CA PRO A 99 6.90 55.18 24.01
C PRO A 99 5.70 56.04 24.44
N ASP A 100 5.87 57.34 24.30
CA ASP A 100 4.89 58.39 24.59
C ASP A 100 4.50 59.13 23.30
N SER A 101 3.32 59.76 23.29
CA SER A 101 2.82 60.57 22.17
C SER A 101 2.80 59.84 20.82
N VAL A 102 2.43 58.56 20.84
CA VAL A 102 2.35 57.71 19.64
C VAL A 102 1.23 58.17 18.73
N ARG A 103 1.52 58.24 17.43
CA ARG A 103 0.58 58.57 16.35
C ARG A 103 0.53 57.47 15.32
N LEU A 104 -0.67 57.14 14.86
CA LEU A 104 -0.94 56.28 13.72
C LEU A 104 -1.48 57.17 12.60
N ASN A 105 -0.83 57.20 11.44
CA ASN A 105 -1.21 58.03 10.29
C ASN A 105 -1.43 59.50 10.67
N ASN A 106 -0.53 60.05 11.49
CA ASN A 106 -0.59 61.40 12.08
C ASN A 106 -1.71 61.68 13.10
N GLU A 107 -2.55 60.70 13.43
CA GLU A 107 -3.57 60.82 14.47
C GLU A 107 -3.09 60.22 15.80
N PRO A 108 -3.41 60.81 16.97
CA PRO A 108 -3.06 60.22 18.26
C PRO A 108 -3.61 58.80 18.43
N ALA A 109 -2.76 57.85 18.81
CA ALA A 109 -3.12 56.44 18.90
C ALA A 109 -2.89 55.88 20.31
N VAL A 110 -3.80 55.02 20.77
CA VAL A 110 -3.69 54.35 22.08
C VAL A 110 -2.91 53.05 21.92
N ILE A 111 -1.77 52.97 22.60
CA ILE A 111 -0.93 51.76 22.62
C ILE A 111 -1.29 50.86 23.81
N LEU A 112 -1.21 49.55 23.58
CA LEU A 112 -1.45 48.51 24.57
C LEU A 112 -0.21 47.63 24.70
N GLN A 113 -0.12 46.85 25.78
CA GLN A 113 0.92 45.84 25.90
C GLN A 113 0.47 44.56 25.18
N HIS A 114 1.27 44.12 24.21
CA HIS A 114 1.08 42.86 23.48
C HIS A 114 2.43 42.14 23.35
N GLU A 115 2.50 40.89 23.79
CA GLU A 115 3.74 40.07 23.76
C GLU A 115 4.97 40.74 24.42
N GLY A 116 4.75 41.57 25.43
CA GLY A 116 5.82 42.30 26.12
C GLY A 116 6.23 43.63 25.49
N PHE A 117 5.73 43.96 24.30
CA PHE A 117 6.00 45.20 23.58
C PHE A 117 4.82 46.17 23.63
N PRO A 118 5.06 47.49 23.48
CA PRO A 118 4.03 48.45 23.13
C PRO A 118 3.49 48.16 21.72
N ALA A 119 2.17 48.14 21.55
CA ALA A 119 1.56 47.71 20.30
C ALA A 119 0.27 48.45 19.96
N LEU A 120 -0.04 48.50 18.65
CA LEU A 120 -1.27 49.04 18.07
C LEU A 120 -2.00 47.94 17.30
N ARG A 121 -3.33 47.89 17.41
CA ARG A 121 -4.16 47.01 16.58
C ARG A 121 -4.66 47.80 15.37
N VAL A 122 -4.41 47.28 14.17
CA VAL A 122 -4.75 47.96 12.91
C VAL A 122 -5.44 47.00 11.94
N ALA A 123 -6.29 47.54 11.06
CA ALA A 123 -6.84 46.79 9.93
C ALA A 123 -5.77 46.54 8.84
N ALA A 124 -6.11 45.76 7.82
CA ALA A 124 -5.27 45.61 6.63
C ALA A 124 -5.04 46.97 5.93
N GLY A 125 -3.83 47.22 5.46
CA GLY A 125 -3.44 48.45 4.75
C GLY A 125 -2.00 48.89 5.04
N GLU A 126 -1.66 50.08 4.55
CA GLU A 126 -0.41 50.75 4.88
C GLU A 126 -0.59 51.69 6.08
N HIS A 127 0.35 51.64 7.02
CA HIS A 127 0.29 52.39 8.27
C HIS A 127 1.63 53.06 8.55
N HIS A 128 1.60 54.33 8.93
CA HIS A 128 2.76 55.06 9.40
C HIS A 128 2.63 55.29 10.91
N VAL A 129 3.57 54.77 11.69
CA VAL A 129 3.60 54.95 13.14
C VAL A 129 4.80 55.77 13.54
N SER A 130 4.57 56.80 14.36
CA SER A 130 5.62 57.62 14.94
C SER A 130 5.38 57.81 16.44
N GLY A 131 6.43 57.95 17.22
CA GLY A 131 6.30 58.24 18.64
C GLY A 131 7.59 58.78 19.23
N THR A 132 7.52 59.11 20.51
CA THR A 132 8.64 59.69 21.26
C THR A 132 8.98 58.83 22.46
N PHE A 133 10.21 58.91 22.93
CA PHE A 133 10.63 58.36 24.20
C PHE A 133 11.06 59.49 25.13
N LYS A 134 10.78 59.31 26.42
CA LYS A 134 11.22 60.21 27.47
C LYS A 134 11.97 59.42 28.53
N TRP A 135 13.24 59.75 28.72
CA TRP A 135 14.09 59.17 29.77
C TRP A 135 14.97 60.26 30.37
N LYS A 136 15.42 60.08 31.61
CA LYS A 136 16.32 61.07 32.24
C LYS A 136 17.77 60.95 31.80
N GLN A 137 18.13 59.80 31.25
CA GLN A 137 19.46 59.48 30.77
C GLN A 137 19.35 58.39 29.71
N LEU A 138 20.17 58.48 28.64
CA LEU A 138 20.19 57.51 27.56
C LEU A 138 20.36 56.08 28.11
N PRO A 139 19.42 55.16 27.84
CA PRO A 139 19.52 53.81 28.34
C PRO A 139 20.66 53.05 27.66
N ILE A 140 21.18 52.03 28.34
CA ILE A 140 22.24 51.18 27.77
C ILE A 140 21.71 50.42 26.54
N SER A 141 20.44 50.05 26.57
CA SER A 141 19.78 49.30 25.51
C SER A 141 18.29 49.63 25.39
N LEU A 142 17.72 49.42 24.21
CA LEU A 142 16.30 49.53 23.90
C LEU A 142 15.81 48.25 23.20
N ALA A 143 14.65 47.73 23.60
CA ALA A 143 14.07 46.55 22.96
C ALA A 143 13.43 46.90 21.61
N LEU A 144 13.72 46.14 20.55
CA LEU A 144 13.10 46.26 19.23
C LEU A 144 12.42 44.93 18.83
N PRO A 145 11.22 44.97 18.23
CA PRO A 145 10.55 43.78 17.69
C PRO A 145 11.42 43.00 16.68
N VAL A 146 11.50 41.68 16.81
CA VAL A 146 12.37 40.79 15.98
C VAL A 146 12.10 40.88 14.49
N ASP A 147 10.87 41.21 14.10
CA ASP A 147 10.41 41.40 12.72
C ASP A 147 10.83 42.75 12.10
N THR A 148 11.43 43.67 12.86
CA THR A 148 12.08 44.87 12.30
C THR A 148 13.46 44.50 11.74
N GLY A 149 13.55 44.41 10.41
CA GLY A 149 14.76 43.99 9.70
C GLY A 149 15.78 45.12 9.44
N ILE A 150 15.33 46.36 9.24
CA ILE A 150 16.18 47.50 8.90
C ILE A 150 16.00 48.60 9.95
N VAL A 151 17.10 49.03 10.55
CA VAL A 151 17.14 50.11 11.54
C VAL A 151 18.14 51.16 11.07
N ASN A 152 17.69 52.40 10.97
CA ASN A 152 18.54 53.57 10.80
C ASN A 152 18.60 54.26 12.16
N LEU A 153 19.77 54.22 12.78
CA LEU A 153 20.01 54.74 14.12
C LEU A 153 20.84 56.01 14.05
N SER A 154 20.37 57.09 14.68
CA SER A 154 21.20 58.25 15.02
C SER A 154 21.25 58.44 16.53
N ILE A 155 22.44 58.76 17.04
CA ILE A 155 22.69 59.07 18.45
C ILE A 155 23.27 60.48 18.51
N ASP A 156 22.61 61.39 19.23
CA ASP A 156 22.99 62.80 19.34
C ASP A 156 23.15 63.52 17.98
N GLY A 157 22.42 63.06 16.96
CA GLY A 157 22.43 63.61 15.60
C GLY A 157 23.44 62.97 14.64
N ASP A 158 24.33 62.10 15.13
CA ASP A 158 25.29 61.37 14.31
C ASP A 158 24.80 59.96 13.98
N ALA A 159 25.03 59.50 12.75
CA ALA A 159 24.69 58.13 12.34
C ALA A 159 25.52 57.10 13.15
N ALA A 160 24.84 56.14 13.78
CA ALA A 160 25.47 55.13 14.62
C ALA A 160 25.31 53.71 14.06
N ASN A 161 26.27 52.84 14.38
CA ASN A 161 26.19 51.42 14.02
C ASN A 161 25.12 50.71 14.85
N VAL A 162 24.29 49.93 14.18
CA VAL A 162 23.25 49.11 14.82
C VAL A 162 23.89 47.84 15.41
N ASN A 163 23.97 47.76 16.74
CA ASN A 163 24.39 46.55 17.45
C ASN A 163 23.18 45.92 18.14
N ARG A 164 22.70 44.78 17.61
CA ARG A 164 21.47 44.11 18.05
C ARG A 164 21.69 42.61 18.20
N ASP A 165 21.10 42.01 19.24
CA ASP A 165 21.14 40.56 19.48
C ASP A 165 19.97 39.83 18.80
N GLN A 166 19.98 38.50 18.90
CA GLN A 166 18.91 37.65 18.34
C GLN A 166 17.56 37.83 19.06
N GLN A 167 17.57 38.36 20.29
CA GLN A 167 16.38 38.64 21.10
C GLN A 167 15.79 40.02 20.81
N GLY A 168 16.43 40.80 19.95
CA GLY A 168 15.95 42.08 19.47
C GLY A 168 16.40 43.30 20.28
N LYS A 169 17.30 43.13 21.24
CA LYS A 169 17.82 44.20 22.09
C LYS A 169 18.84 45.03 21.32
N LEU A 170 18.64 46.34 21.22
CA LEU A 170 19.56 47.29 20.59
C LEU A 170 20.41 47.97 21.66
N TRP A 171 21.74 47.94 21.54
CA TRP A 171 22.64 48.66 22.46
C TRP A 171 22.85 50.10 22.00
N LEU A 172 22.50 51.07 22.85
CA LEU A 172 22.61 52.51 22.58
C LEU A 172 23.83 53.16 23.23
N LYS A 173 24.33 52.59 24.33
CA LYS A 173 25.54 53.07 25.00
C LYS A 173 26.69 52.11 24.69
N THR A 174 27.69 52.58 23.93
CA THR A 174 28.94 51.85 23.69
C THR A 174 29.79 51.90 24.97
N GLY A 175 29.41 51.11 25.97
CA GLY A 175 30.16 50.93 27.20
C GLY A 175 31.24 49.87 27.00
N VAL A 176 32.49 50.31 27.14
CA VAL A 176 33.73 49.52 27.24
C VAL A 176 34.29 49.02 25.90
N SER A 177 35.05 49.92 25.27
CA SER A 177 36.31 49.54 24.64
C SER A 177 37.07 48.60 25.57
N HIS A 178 37.13 47.32 25.21
CA HIS A 178 38.14 46.39 25.71
C HIS A 178 39.51 46.79 25.13
N ASP A 179 39.95 48.00 25.43
CA ASP A 179 41.37 48.34 25.48
C ASP A 179 41.83 48.08 26.92
N ALA A 180 41.77 46.81 27.31
CA ALA A 180 42.40 46.32 28.52
C ALA A 180 42.99 44.94 28.22
N LEU A 181 44.31 44.96 28.10
CA LEU A 181 45.27 43.88 27.84
C LEU A 181 45.48 43.57 26.36
N ALA A 182 46.66 43.98 25.90
CA ALA A 182 47.30 43.50 24.68
C ALA A 182 47.55 41.98 24.79
N GLU A 183 46.51 41.17 24.66
CA GLU A 183 46.66 39.81 24.18
C GLU A 183 46.90 39.87 22.67
N ALA A 184 47.89 39.11 22.21
CA ALA A 184 48.14 38.96 20.79
C ALA A 184 46.88 38.41 20.10
N ASP A 185 46.55 38.96 18.93
CA ASP A 185 45.49 38.43 18.08
C ASP A 185 45.70 36.92 17.85
N ARG A 186 44.84 36.10 18.45
CA ARG A 186 44.87 34.64 18.30
C ARG A 186 43.55 34.16 17.70
N LEU A 187 43.67 33.16 16.84
CA LEU A 187 42.57 32.38 16.30
C LEU A 187 42.97 30.91 16.46
N ASP A 188 42.25 30.18 17.30
CA ASP A 188 42.29 28.72 17.31
C ASP A 188 41.13 28.22 16.45
N LEU A 189 41.41 27.35 15.48
CA LEU A 189 40.42 26.85 14.54
C LEU A 189 40.48 25.33 14.54
N GLN A 190 39.35 24.69 14.80
CA GLN A 190 39.17 23.25 14.61
C GLN A 190 38.14 23.01 13.52
N ILE A 191 38.41 22.05 12.64
CA ILE A 191 37.50 21.68 11.57
C ILE A 191 37.13 20.21 11.69
N HIS A 192 35.83 19.96 11.65
CA HIS A 192 35.27 18.64 11.55
C HIS A 192 34.48 18.54 10.25
N ARG A 193 34.64 17.44 9.52
CA ARG A 193 33.87 17.19 8.29
C ARG A 193 33.10 15.89 8.40
N ARG A 194 31.84 15.90 7.97
CA ARG A 194 31.05 14.69 7.75
C ARG A 194 30.75 14.57 6.27
N PHE A 195 31.03 13.40 5.71
CA PHE A 195 30.65 13.02 4.36
C PHE A 195 29.55 11.98 4.44
N THR A 196 28.42 12.22 3.77
CA THR A 196 27.33 11.25 3.65
C THR A 196 27.26 10.77 2.21
N ASP A 197 27.36 9.45 2.01
CA ASP A 197 27.46 8.80 0.69
C ASP A 197 26.12 8.75 -0.07
N LEU A 198 25.48 9.91 -0.23
CA LEU A 198 24.29 10.11 -1.04
C LEU A 198 24.65 10.25 -2.53
N SER A 199 23.64 10.27 -3.40
CA SER A 199 23.78 10.63 -4.82
C SER A 199 22.90 11.85 -5.12
N PRO A 200 23.44 13.08 -5.17
CA PRO A 200 24.85 13.46 -5.04
C PRO A 200 25.39 13.40 -3.59
N MET A 201 26.70 13.22 -3.44
CA MET A 201 27.37 13.14 -2.12
C MET A 201 27.24 14.47 -1.38
N ARG A 202 27.03 14.40 -0.05
CA ARG A 202 26.93 15.59 0.81
C ARG A 202 28.12 15.68 1.76
N MET A 203 28.64 16.90 1.95
CA MET A 203 29.60 17.25 2.98
C MET A 203 28.97 18.27 3.93
N GLU A 204 29.16 18.07 5.23
CA GLU A 204 28.92 19.06 6.27
C GLU A 204 30.27 19.39 6.95
N ALA A 205 30.70 20.65 6.86
CA ALA A 205 31.89 21.15 7.53
C ALA A 205 31.49 22.00 8.73
N ARG A 206 32.02 21.68 9.91
CA ARG A 206 31.79 22.39 11.16
C ARG A 206 33.11 23.00 11.63
N LEU A 207 33.13 24.31 11.74
CA LEU A 207 34.28 25.10 12.17
C LEU A 207 34.02 25.56 13.61
N ILE A 208 34.95 25.27 14.50
CA ILE A 208 34.93 25.71 15.89
C ILE A 208 36.06 26.70 16.05
N LEU A 209 35.72 27.95 16.39
CA LEU A 209 36.65 29.08 16.45
C LEU A 209 36.73 29.59 17.88
N ASP A 210 37.94 29.64 18.45
CA ASP A 210 38.24 30.39 19.67
C ASP A 210 39.06 31.63 19.30
N VAL A 211 38.44 32.80 19.44
CA VAL A 211 39.00 34.08 19.00
C VAL A 211 39.33 34.95 20.21
N SER A 212 40.54 35.49 20.24
CA SER A 212 40.94 36.58 21.15
C SER A 212 41.58 37.75 20.39
N GLY A 213 41.73 38.89 21.06
CA GLY A 213 42.25 40.13 20.48
C GLY A 213 41.18 41.03 19.88
N LYS A 214 41.53 41.79 18.85
CA LYS A 214 40.63 42.81 18.27
C LYS A 214 39.68 42.21 17.24
N GLN A 215 38.51 42.83 17.11
CA GLN A 215 37.58 42.55 16.00
C GLN A 215 38.28 42.86 14.67
N ARG A 216 38.27 41.90 13.75
CA ARG A 216 39.00 41.98 12.48
C ARG A 216 38.39 41.09 11.42
N GLU A 217 38.62 41.41 10.16
CA GLU A 217 38.27 40.54 9.05
C GLU A 217 39.35 39.47 8.85
N THR A 218 38.93 38.24 8.54
CA THR A 218 39.83 37.16 8.11
C THR A 218 39.23 36.42 6.91
N LEU A 219 40.10 35.80 6.12
CA LEU A 219 39.73 35.00 4.96
C LEU A 219 40.30 33.59 5.14
N LEU A 220 39.42 32.58 5.25
CA LEU A 220 39.82 31.19 5.43
C LEU A 220 39.73 30.43 4.09
N SER A 221 40.85 29.88 3.63
CA SER A 221 40.94 29.03 2.43
C SER A 221 40.92 27.55 2.82
N GLY A 222 40.33 26.70 1.98
CA GLY A 222 40.22 25.25 2.25
C GLY A 222 39.01 24.85 3.12
N VAL A 223 38.12 25.79 3.44
CA VAL A 223 36.87 25.48 4.15
C VAL A 223 35.89 24.73 3.25
N LEU A 224 35.78 25.11 1.98
CA LEU A 224 35.08 24.35 0.95
C LEU A 224 36.10 23.47 0.20
N LEU A 225 35.83 22.17 0.08
CA LEU A 225 36.71 21.25 -0.64
C LEU A 225 36.45 21.28 -2.15
N ASP A 226 37.47 20.94 -2.94
CA ASP A 226 37.39 20.93 -4.40
C ASP A 226 36.22 20.09 -4.94
N GLY A 227 35.46 20.68 -5.84
CA GLY A 227 34.29 20.06 -6.48
C GLY A 227 33.03 20.03 -5.62
N PHE A 228 33.06 20.49 -4.37
CA PHE A 228 31.86 20.69 -3.56
C PHE A 228 31.24 22.06 -3.82
N ILE A 229 29.92 22.08 -3.98
CA ILE A 229 29.11 23.28 -4.23
C ILE A 229 28.31 23.57 -2.94
N PRO A 230 28.47 24.76 -2.33
CA PRO A 230 27.79 25.10 -1.08
C PRO A 230 26.30 25.29 -1.32
N ILE A 231 25.49 24.81 -0.37
CA ILE A 231 24.03 24.96 -0.37
C ILE A 231 23.50 25.63 0.90
N ASP A 232 24.29 25.63 1.98
CA ASP A 232 23.92 26.30 3.23
C ASP A 232 25.17 26.81 3.96
N LEU A 233 25.07 27.99 4.57
CA LEU A 233 26.07 28.59 5.45
C LEU A 233 25.33 29.18 6.65
N ASN A 234 25.52 28.56 7.82
CA ASN A 234 24.98 29.05 9.07
C ASN A 234 26.11 29.55 9.96
N SER A 235 26.07 30.83 10.33
CA SER A 235 27.12 31.50 11.09
C SER A 235 26.53 32.54 12.06
N PRO A 236 26.92 32.53 13.34
CA PRO A 236 26.61 33.60 14.28
C PRO A 236 27.47 34.85 14.08
N LEU A 237 28.52 34.77 13.26
CA LEU A 237 29.36 35.88 12.83
C LEU A 237 28.96 36.35 11.43
N PRO A 238 29.13 37.64 11.09
CA PRO A 238 29.04 38.08 9.70
C PRO A 238 30.01 37.26 8.83
N ALA A 239 29.44 36.51 7.89
CA ALA A 239 30.15 35.51 7.10
C ALA A 239 29.68 35.54 5.64
N ARG A 240 30.62 35.34 4.71
CA ARG A 240 30.34 35.25 3.28
C ARG A 240 31.29 34.25 2.62
N LEU A 241 30.76 33.42 1.73
CA LEU A 241 31.57 32.60 0.81
C LEU A 241 31.86 33.41 -0.46
N GLU A 242 33.14 33.54 -0.80
CA GLU A 242 33.60 34.20 -2.03
C GLU A 242 33.57 33.24 -3.23
N GLN A 243 33.71 33.78 -4.45
CA GLN A 243 33.64 33.00 -5.70
C GLN A 243 34.66 31.85 -5.78
N GLU A 244 35.77 31.94 -5.05
CA GLU A 244 36.84 30.94 -5.00
C GLU A 244 36.68 29.94 -3.84
N GLY A 245 35.52 29.90 -3.17
CA GLY A 245 35.25 28.98 -2.05
C GLY A 245 35.90 29.39 -0.73
N MET A 246 36.54 30.57 -0.67
CA MET A 246 37.10 31.14 0.55
C MET A 246 36.00 31.71 1.44
N LEU A 247 36.10 31.46 2.75
CA LEU A 247 35.17 31.96 3.75
C LEU A 247 35.70 33.27 4.34
N ARG A 248 35.07 34.40 4.02
CA ARG A 248 35.31 35.70 4.65
C ARG A 248 34.49 35.78 5.93
N LEU A 249 35.16 36.08 7.05
CA LEU A 249 34.56 36.21 8.38
C LEU A 249 34.95 37.53 9.04
N GLN A 250 33.99 38.16 9.70
CA GLN A 250 34.28 39.24 10.65
C GLN A 250 34.41 38.64 12.05
N LEU A 251 35.65 38.38 12.48
CA LEU A 251 35.96 37.79 13.78
C LEU A 251 35.74 38.79 14.90
N ARG A 252 35.16 38.32 16.00
CA ARG A 252 35.09 39.04 17.29
C ARG A 252 35.45 38.08 18.43
N PRO A 253 35.95 38.58 19.57
CA PRO A 253 36.32 37.72 20.70
C PRO A 253 35.19 36.81 21.14
N GLY A 254 35.50 35.54 21.39
CA GLY A 254 34.54 34.53 21.82
C GLY A 254 34.74 33.16 21.19
N HIS A 255 33.85 32.24 21.56
CA HIS A 255 33.74 30.90 21.02
C HIS A 255 32.60 30.86 20.00
N TRP A 256 32.89 30.44 18.77
CA TRP A 256 31.93 30.47 17.66
C TRP A 256 31.92 29.14 16.93
N GLU A 257 30.72 28.71 16.56
CA GLU A 257 30.51 27.53 15.73
C GLU A 257 29.85 27.94 14.40
N ILE A 258 30.45 27.52 13.29
CA ILE A 258 29.98 27.83 11.93
C ILE A 258 29.80 26.50 11.20
N SER A 259 28.67 26.34 10.48
CA SER A 259 28.41 25.13 9.68
C SER A 259 28.19 25.47 8.22
N ILE A 260 28.82 24.68 7.34
CA ILE A 260 28.66 24.77 5.89
C ILE A 260 28.21 23.42 5.36
N ILE A 261 27.12 23.40 4.59
CA ILE A 261 26.66 22.22 3.89
C ILE A 261 26.94 22.41 2.40
N ALA A 262 27.54 21.39 1.78
CA ALA A 262 27.83 21.37 0.36
C ALA A 262 27.52 20.00 -0.24
N TYR A 263 27.30 19.94 -1.55
CA TYR A 263 27.19 18.66 -2.28
C TYR A 263 28.19 18.60 -3.43
N ARG A 264 28.57 17.40 -3.83
CA ARG A 264 29.44 17.18 -4.99
C ARG A 264 28.69 16.42 -6.08
N PRO A 265 28.49 17.00 -7.27
CA PRO A 265 27.85 16.31 -8.38
C PRO A 265 28.79 15.24 -8.96
N GLY A 266 28.19 14.19 -9.52
CA GLY A 266 28.91 13.07 -10.12
C GLY A 266 29.40 12.04 -9.11
N GLU A 267 30.11 11.04 -9.61
CA GLU A 267 30.64 9.95 -8.80
C GLU A 267 31.89 10.40 -8.02
N VAL A 268 31.86 10.25 -6.70
CA VAL A 268 33.00 10.55 -5.83
C VAL A 268 33.69 9.24 -5.47
N THR A 269 34.93 9.09 -5.93
CA THR A 269 35.83 7.97 -5.60
C THR A 269 36.99 8.41 -4.71
N THR A 270 37.32 9.69 -4.69
CA THR A 270 38.39 10.27 -3.87
C THR A 270 38.02 11.66 -3.35
N ILE A 271 38.39 11.92 -2.10
CA ILE A 271 38.27 13.23 -1.45
C ILE A 271 39.66 13.63 -0.96
N THR A 272 40.14 14.78 -1.43
CA THR A 272 41.49 15.28 -1.15
C THR A 272 41.50 16.16 0.08
N VAL A 273 42.47 15.96 0.97
CA VAL A 273 42.67 16.79 2.16
C VAL A 273 43.27 18.15 1.74
N PRO A 274 42.76 19.29 2.24
CA PRO A 274 43.27 20.61 1.86
C PRO A 274 44.74 20.82 2.30
N GLN A 275 45.44 21.70 1.59
CA GLN A 275 46.81 22.09 1.94
C GLN A 275 46.86 22.92 3.22
N ALA A 276 47.97 22.82 3.95
CA ALA A 276 48.18 23.59 5.16
C ALA A 276 48.38 25.09 4.83
N THR A 277 47.58 25.95 5.48
CA THR A 277 47.80 27.40 5.49
C THR A 277 47.94 27.88 6.93
N LYS A 278 48.51 29.07 7.12
CA LYS A 278 48.80 29.62 8.46
C LYS A 278 47.56 29.73 9.37
N GLN A 279 46.36 29.80 8.79
CA GLN A 279 45.10 29.97 9.49
C GLN A 279 44.27 28.68 9.58
N MET A 280 44.70 27.61 8.93
CA MET A 280 44.02 26.31 8.92
C MET A 280 44.64 25.38 9.96
N PRO A 281 43.85 24.46 10.55
CA PRO A 281 44.39 23.48 11.46
C PRO A 281 45.37 22.54 10.76
N ALA A 282 46.38 22.07 11.50
CA ALA A 282 47.32 21.06 11.01
C ALA A 282 46.66 19.69 10.75
N GLN A 283 45.52 19.44 11.38
CA GLN A 283 44.74 18.22 11.20
C GLN A 283 43.25 18.49 11.32
N GLU A 284 42.44 17.76 10.57
CA GLU A 284 40.99 17.77 10.64
C GLU A 284 40.48 16.39 11.07
N LEU A 285 39.28 16.34 11.67
CA LEU A 285 38.59 15.08 11.95
C LEU A 285 37.46 14.87 10.95
N TRP A 286 37.53 13.77 10.21
CA TRP A 286 36.58 13.43 9.17
C TRP A 286 35.70 12.27 9.62
N SER A 287 34.43 12.29 9.26
CA SER A 287 33.47 11.23 9.53
C SER A 287 32.80 10.80 8.22
N PHE A 288 32.69 9.49 7.99
CA PHE A 288 32.11 8.96 6.75
C PHE A 288 30.86 8.12 7.04
N GLU A 289 29.70 8.62 6.61
CA GLU A 289 28.40 7.96 6.77
C GLU A 289 28.02 7.22 5.48
N SER A 290 28.17 5.89 5.51
CA SER A 290 27.89 4.99 4.39
C SER A 290 26.39 4.78 4.16
N GLN A 291 25.94 4.85 2.90
CA GLN A 291 24.58 4.49 2.50
C GLN A 291 24.58 3.17 1.72
N ASN A 292 24.73 2.06 2.45
CA ASN A 292 24.94 0.71 1.89
C ASN A 292 23.82 0.23 0.94
N HIS A 293 22.62 0.82 1.02
CA HIS A 293 21.51 0.55 0.11
C HIS A 293 21.69 1.17 -1.29
N LEU A 294 22.57 2.16 -1.44
CA LEU A 294 22.96 2.76 -2.72
C LEU A 294 24.19 2.06 -3.31
N ARG A 295 25.24 1.93 -2.51
CA ARG A 295 26.48 1.21 -2.84
C ARG A 295 27.22 0.83 -1.56
N LEU A 296 28.00 -0.25 -1.62
CA LEU A 296 28.92 -0.65 -0.57
C LEU A 296 30.31 -0.14 -0.93
N VAL A 297 30.85 0.74 -0.09
CA VAL A 297 32.19 1.32 -0.23
C VAL A 297 33.00 1.09 1.04
N GLU A 298 34.30 0.88 0.86
CA GLU A 298 35.29 0.78 1.92
C GLU A 298 36.17 2.03 1.87
N PRO A 299 36.12 2.92 2.89
CA PRO A 299 37.00 4.07 2.96
C PRO A 299 38.43 3.65 3.32
N GLU A 300 39.39 4.02 2.47
CA GLU A 300 40.82 3.74 2.60
C GLU A 300 41.62 5.05 2.49
N GLY A 301 42.91 5.02 2.87
CA GLY A 301 43.86 6.11 2.61
C GLY A 301 44.10 7.10 3.75
N LEU A 302 43.14 7.26 4.68
CA LEU A 302 43.33 8.04 5.92
C LEU A 302 43.44 7.13 7.15
N GLN A 303 44.11 7.62 8.20
CA GLN A 303 44.19 6.90 9.47
C GLN A 303 42.83 6.92 10.19
N GLN A 304 42.25 5.74 10.40
CA GLN A 304 41.01 5.58 11.17
C GLN A 304 41.28 5.73 12.67
N VAL A 305 40.35 6.39 13.38
CA VAL A 305 40.38 6.58 14.84
C VAL A 305 39.02 6.21 15.46
N ASP A 306 39.02 5.88 16.75
CA ASP A 306 37.77 5.61 17.49
C ASP A 306 36.95 6.92 17.64
N PRO A 307 35.77 7.05 17.01
CA PRO A 307 34.98 8.29 17.06
C PRO A 307 34.61 8.70 18.49
N ARG A 308 34.54 7.77 19.44
CA ARG A 308 34.20 8.04 20.85
C ARG A 308 35.31 8.77 21.60
N GLN A 309 36.55 8.71 21.11
CA GLN A 309 37.72 9.34 21.68
C GLN A 309 38.12 10.63 20.95
N THR A 310 37.20 11.22 20.18
CA THR A 310 37.43 12.44 19.39
C THR A 310 36.53 13.58 19.82
N THR A 311 36.84 14.80 19.38
CA THR A 311 36.00 16.00 19.58
C THR A 311 34.83 16.10 18.59
N LEU A 312 34.60 15.07 17.75
CA LEU A 312 33.49 15.06 16.81
C LEU A 312 32.13 15.30 17.52
N PRO A 313 31.18 16.00 16.86
CA PRO A 313 29.81 16.14 17.36
C PRO A 313 29.18 14.78 17.66
N GLN A 314 28.36 14.71 18.72
CA GLN A 314 27.77 13.44 19.17
C GLN A 314 27.01 12.69 18.06
N ALA A 315 26.33 13.43 17.17
CA ALA A 315 25.60 12.85 16.05
C ALA A 315 26.52 12.13 15.03
N TRP A 316 27.77 12.57 14.89
CA TRP A 316 28.72 12.04 13.89
C TRP A 316 29.53 10.85 14.41
N ARG A 317 29.56 10.64 15.75
CA ARG A 317 30.29 9.52 16.37
C ARG A 317 29.72 8.13 16.08
N LYS A 318 28.58 8.04 15.38
CA LYS A 318 27.97 6.78 14.93
C LYS A 318 28.66 6.21 13.67
N SER A 319 29.41 7.04 12.97
CA SER A 319 30.07 6.72 11.72
C SER A 319 31.59 6.58 11.91
N PRO A 320 32.29 5.79 11.07
CA PRO A 320 33.76 5.75 11.05
C PRO A 320 34.37 7.15 11.02
N ALA A 321 35.43 7.35 11.81
CA ALA A 321 36.15 8.61 11.90
C ALA A 321 37.61 8.44 11.46
N PHE A 322 38.16 9.48 10.84
CA PHE A 322 39.49 9.52 10.28
C PHE A 322 40.18 10.83 10.68
N ILE A 323 41.50 10.78 10.88
CA ILE A 323 42.32 11.98 10.97
C ILE A 323 42.86 12.29 9.57
N ALA A 324 42.66 13.53 9.14
CA ALA A 324 43.16 14.05 7.88
C ALA A 324 44.25 15.08 8.17
N HIS A 325 45.49 14.80 7.80
CA HIS A 325 46.61 15.72 8.03
C HIS A 325 46.75 16.70 6.86
N ALA A 326 46.76 17.99 7.17
CA ALA A 326 46.93 19.02 6.16
C ALA A 326 48.29 18.84 5.48
N SER A 327 48.29 18.88 4.15
CA SER A 327 49.50 18.59 3.36
C SER A 327 50.44 19.79 3.30
N GLU A 328 51.74 19.54 3.49
CA GLU A 328 52.78 20.52 3.23
C GLU A 328 52.88 20.81 1.72
N PRO A 329 53.27 22.03 1.29
CA PRO A 329 53.31 22.42 -0.13
C PRO A 329 54.11 21.46 -1.04
N ASP A 330 55.12 20.78 -0.48
CA ASP A 330 56.05 19.91 -1.22
C ASP A 330 55.73 18.40 -1.06
N LYS A 331 54.63 18.04 -0.37
CA LYS A 331 54.22 16.64 -0.15
C LYS A 331 52.88 16.35 -0.85
N PRO A 332 52.66 15.12 -1.34
CA PRO A 332 51.38 14.74 -1.89
C PRO A 332 50.28 14.83 -0.82
N ALA A 333 49.12 15.37 -1.20
CA ALA A 333 47.98 15.46 -0.31
C ALA A 333 47.46 14.07 0.08
N GLU A 334 47.10 13.91 1.36
CA GLU A 334 46.35 12.74 1.79
C GLU A 334 44.98 12.71 1.09
N VAL A 335 44.48 11.50 0.85
CA VAL A 335 43.20 11.29 0.17
C VAL A 335 42.38 10.24 0.91
N LEU A 336 41.10 10.52 1.11
CA LEU A 336 40.11 9.51 1.47
C LEU A 336 39.63 8.86 0.17
N LYS A 337 40.08 7.63 -0.06
CA LYS A 337 39.70 6.81 -1.22
C LYS A 337 38.49 5.97 -0.86
N LEU A 338 37.45 6.02 -1.69
CA LEU A 338 36.23 5.23 -1.52
C LEU A 338 36.29 4.05 -2.49
N LYS A 339 36.78 2.91 -2.00
CA LYS A 339 36.87 1.69 -2.79
C LYS A 339 35.49 1.05 -2.88
N GLN A 340 34.88 1.10 -4.06
CA GLN A 340 33.58 0.49 -4.30
C GLN A 340 33.70 -1.03 -4.33
N ILE A 341 33.07 -1.70 -3.37
CA ILE A 341 32.98 -3.17 -3.29
C ILE A 341 31.80 -3.67 -4.13
N ARG A 342 30.64 -2.99 -4.03
CA ARG A 342 29.39 -3.38 -4.70
C ARG A 342 28.54 -2.15 -5.00
N ARG A 343 27.76 -2.16 -6.08
CA ARG A 343 26.78 -1.11 -6.40
C ARG A 343 25.38 -1.73 -6.38
N GLY A 344 24.45 -1.14 -5.62
CA GLY A 344 23.10 -1.68 -5.43
C GLY A 344 23.05 -3.07 -4.78
N ASP A 345 21.99 -3.81 -5.13
CA ASP A 345 21.76 -5.21 -4.75
C ASP A 345 21.77 -6.09 -6.02
N PRO A 346 22.86 -6.82 -6.30
CA PRO A 346 22.99 -7.62 -7.51
C PRO A 346 22.18 -8.92 -7.48
N ASP A 347 21.71 -9.37 -6.32
CA ASP A 347 20.92 -10.59 -6.16
C ASP A 347 19.75 -10.36 -5.17
N PRO A 348 18.76 -9.54 -5.56
CA PRO A 348 17.58 -9.30 -4.74
C PRO A 348 16.84 -10.62 -4.45
N GLU A 349 16.17 -10.71 -3.29
CA GLU A 349 15.35 -11.88 -2.96
C GLU A 349 14.41 -12.25 -4.14
N PRO A 350 14.10 -13.54 -4.37
CA PRO A 350 13.13 -13.92 -5.40
C PRO A 350 11.76 -13.27 -5.17
N ASP A 351 11.05 -12.96 -6.26
CA ASP A 351 9.68 -12.44 -6.15
C ASP A 351 8.80 -13.45 -5.41
N ARG A 352 7.92 -12.96 -4.54
CA ARG A 352 6.97 -13.78 -3.79
C ARG A 352 5.56 -13.53 -4.31
N ILE A 353 5.01 -14.45 -5.09
CA ILE A 353 3.71 -14.26 -5.77
C ILE A 353 2.78 -15.42 -5.44
N ASN A 354 1.58 -15.10 -4.96
CA ASN A 354 0.50 -16.05 -4.73
C ASN A 354 -0.59 -15.88 -5.78
N LEU A 355 -1.05 -16.97 -6.37
CA LEU A 355 -2.11 -17.00 -7.38
C LEU A 355 -3.41 -17.55 -6.78
N ALA A 356 -4.48 -16.78 -6.86
CA ALA A 356 -5.85 -17.24 -6.65
C ALA A 356 -6.62 -17.09 -7.96
N ARG A 357 -6.94 -18.21 -8.60
CA ARG A 357 -7.58 -18.27 -9.92
C ARG A 357 -8.99 -18.83 -9.81
N THR A 358 -9.92 -18.26 -10.57
CA THR A 358 -11.23 -18.86 -10.84
C THR A 358 -11.33 -19.20 -12.32
N LEU A 359 -11.68 -20.46 -12.62
CA LEU A 359 -11.87 -20.97 -13.96
C LEU A 359 -13.34 -21.32 -14.17
N TRP A 360 -13.96 -20.74 -15.19
CA TRP A 360 -15.30 -21.14 -15.64
C TRP A 360 -15.18 -21.91 -16.94
N LEU A 361 -15.52 -23.20 -16.92
CA LEU A 361 -15.57 -23.99 -18.16
C LEU A 361 -16.71 -23.47 -19.03
N ASP A 362 -16.45 -23.30 -20.32
CA ASP A 362 -17.49 -22.96 -21.28
C ASP A 362 -18.53 -24.07 -21.40
N PHE A 363 -19.79 -23.71 -21.68
CA PHE A 363 -20.87 -24.69 -21.83
C PHE A 363 -20.60 -25.70 -22.95
N ASP A 364 -19.92 -25.27 -24.02
CA ASP A 364 -19.53 -26.13 -25.14
C ASP A 364 -18.18 -26.85 -24.92
N GLY A 365 -17.50 -26.58 -23.80
CA GLY A 365 -16.25 -27.22 -23.43
C GLY A 365 -15.04 -26.86 -24.29
N LYS A 366 -15.05 -25.70 -24.97
CA LYS A 366 -13.94 -25.27 -25.83
C LYS A 366 -12.84 -24.48 -25.12
N GLY A 367 -13.13 -23.92 -23.95
CA GLY A 367 -12.16 -23.11 -23.22
C GLY A 367 -12.63 -22.73 -21.83
N TYR A 368 -11.90 -21.81 -21.20
CA TYR A 368 -12.23 -21.24 -19.91
C TYR A 368 -12.29 -19.72 -19.98
N THR A 369 -13.27 -19.14 -19.27
CA THR A 369 -13.10 -17.76 -18.78
C THR A 369 -12.29 -17.81 -17.50
N VAL A 370 -11.31 -16.93 -17.39
CA VAL A 370 -10.32 -16.92 -16.30
C VAL A 370 -10.41 -15.59 -15.57
N GLN A 371 -10.42 -15.66 -14.25
CA GLN A 371 -10.11 -14.53 -13.39
C GLN A 371 -8.98 -14.91 -12.45
N ASP A 372 -7.89 -14.18 -12.53
CA ASP A 372 -6.72 -14.35 -11.68
C ASP A 372 -6.58 -13.18 -10.72
N LYS A 373 -6.28 -13.50 -9.47
CA LYS A 373 -5.82 -12.56 -8.47
C LYS A 373 -4.42 -12.94 -8.03
N LEU A 374 -3.45 -12.09 -8.34
CA LEU A 374 -2.06 -12.23 -7.95
C LEU A 374 -1.75 -11.27 -6.80
N SER A 375 -1.14 -11.79 -5.75
CA SER A 375 -0.77 -11.00 -4.57
C SER A 375 0.62 -11.35 -4.06
N GLY A 376 1.30 -10.40 -3.41
CA GLY A 376 2.58 -10.67 -2.77
C GLY A 376 3.57 -9.51 -2.89
N ALA A 377 4.86 -9.82 -3.07
CA ALA A 377 5.94 -8.84 -3.14
C ALA A 377 6.84 -9.06 -4.35
N ILE A 378 7.04 -8.01 -5.15
CA ILE A 378 7.92 -7.95 -6.30
C ILE A 378 9.23 -7.28 -5.90
N THR A 379 10.34 -7.95 -6.15
CA THR A 379 11.70 -7.55 -5.73
C THR A 379 12.64 -7.47 -6.92
N ARG A 380 12.54 -8.42 -7.87
CA ARG A 380 13.41 -8.52 -9.05
C ARG A 380 12.68 -8.26 -10.36
N SER A 381 11.47 -8.79 -10.53
CA SER A 381 10.74 -8.72 -11.81
C SER A 381 10.18 -7.33 -12.07
N TRP A 382 10.16 -6.93 -13.34
CA TRP A 382 9.57 -5.67 -13.79
C TRP A 382 8.36 -5.89 -14.73
N ARG A 383 8.08 -7.15 -15.09
CA ARG A 383 7.00 -7.54 -15.98
C ARG A 383 6.45 -8.91 -15.58
N LEU A 384 5.13 -9.08 -15.68
CA LEU A 384 4.48 -10.38 -15.61
C LEU A 384 3.89 -10.72 -16.98
N GLU A 385 4.14 -11.95 -17.44
CA GLU A 385 3.76 -12.42 -18.76
C GLU A 385 2.82 -13.62 -18.65
N SER A 386 1.80 -13.64 -19.49
CA SER A 386 0.95 -14.80 -19.69
C SER A 386 1.55 -15.75 -20.73
N ALA A 387 1.20 -17.02 -20.61
CA ALA A 387 1.43 -18.03 -21.64
C ALA A 387 0.55 -17.73 -22.87
N PRO A 388 0.95 -18.15 -24.09
CA PRO A 388 0.20 -17.87 -25.33
C PRO A 388 -1.26 -18.31 -25.30
N ASP A 389 -1.56 -19.40 -24.60
CA ASP A 389 -2.93 -19.95 -24.51
C ASP A 389 -3.84 -19.16 -23.54
N LEU A 390 -3.28 -18.21 -22.78
CA LEU A 390 -3.99 -17.32 -21.85
C LEU A 390 -4.00 -15.88 -22.41
N ASP A 391 -5.07 -15.55 -23.12
CA ASP A 391 -5.32 -14.22 -23.68
C ASP A 391 -5.86 -13.29 -22.58
N LEU A 392 -5.08 -12.25 -22.25
CA LEU A 392 -5.44 -11.29 -21.22
C LEU A 392 -6.37 -10.23 -21.83
N GLY A 393 -7.57 -10.11 -21.29
CA GLY A 393 -8.52 -9.10 -21.72
C GLY A 393 -8.46 -7.81 -20.91
N ARG A 394 -8.24 -7.92 -19.59
CA ARG A 394 -8.10 -6.79 -18.68
C ARG A 394 -7.11 -7.14 -17.58
N VAL A 395 -6.25 -6.18 -17.24
CA VAL A 395 -5.41 -6.26 -16.05
C VAL A 395 -5.57 -4.98 -15.23
N ALA A 396 -5.72 -5.11 -13.92
CA ALA A 396 -5.76 -4.01 -12.98
C ALA A 396 -4.78 -4.25 -11.83
N ILE A 397 -3.93 -3.26 -11.54
CA ILE A 397 -2.98 -3.30 -10.43
C ILE A 397 -3.39 -2.24 -9.41
N ASN A 398 -3.55 -2.63 -8.15
CA ASN A 398 -4.03 -1.77 -7.06
C ASN A 398 -5.35 -1.03 -7.42
N GLY A 399 -6.25 -1.73 -8.13
CA GLY A 399 -7.53 -1.20 -8.58
C GLY A 399 -7.47 -0.28 -9.81
N LYS A 400 -6.29 -0.04 -10.40
CA LYS A 400 -6.11 0.79 -11.61
C LYS A 400 -5.83 -0.09 -12.82
N ASN A 401 -6.59 0.10 -13.89
CA ASN A 401 -6.37 -0.63 -15.14
C ASN A 401 -4.98 -0.33 -15.69
N GLN A 402 -4.32 -1.35 -16.23
CA GLN A 402 -3.00 -1.29 -16.83
C GLN A 402 -3.08 -1.70 -18.29
N LEU A 403 -2.19 -1.15 -19.12
CA LEU A 403 -2.10 -1.51 -20.53
C LEU A 403 -1.47 -2.89 -20.68
N ILE A 404 -2.14 -3.78 -21.41
CA ILE A 404 -1.59 -5.08 -21.79
C ILE A 404 -0.77 -4.89 -23.05
N THR A 405 0.50 -5.28 -22.99
CA THR A 405 1.49 -5.10 -24.05
C THR A 405 2.03 -6.46 -24.51
N ARG A 406 2.62 -6.53 -25.70
CA ARG A 406 3.28 -7.72 -26.26
C ARG A 406 4.70 -7.34 -26.65
N MET A 407 5.68 -8.22 -26.39
CA MET A 407 7.06 -8.01 -26.82
C MET A 407 7.27 -8.56 -28.24
N ALA A 408 8.23 -8.03 -29.00
CA ALA A 408 8.47 -8.46 -30.38
C ALA A 408 9.12 -9.87 -30.46
N GLU A 409 9.85 -10.28 -29.43
CA GLU A 409 10.59 -11.55 -29.37
C GLU A 409 9.82 -12.67 -28.66
N ASP A 410 8.72 -12.35 -27.96
CA ASP A 410 7.93 -13.31 -27.20
C ASP A 410 6.43 -13.18 -27.53
N ASP A 411 5.76 -14.31 -27.75
CA ASP A 411 4.36 -14.38 -28.18
C ASP A 411 3.36 -14.08 -27.04
N GLY A 412 3.86 -14.07 -25.80
CA GLY A 412 3.08 -13.79 -24.59
C GLY A 412 2.66 -12.32 -24.44
N GLN A 413 1.44 -12.11 -23.98
CA GLN A 413 0.99 -10.79 -23.49
C GLN A 413 1.48 -10.58 -22.06
N GLY A 414 1.57 -9.33 -21.63
CA GLY A 414 1.97 -9.05 -20.26
C GLY A 414 1.76 -7.61 -19.83
N VAL A 415 2.07 -7.37 -18.58
CA VAL A 415 1.92 -6.06 -17.93
C VAL A 415 3.20 -5.71 -17.19
N GLU A 416 3.57 -4.43 -17.25
CA GLU A 416 4.68 -3.91 -16.47
C GLU A 416 4.28 -3.74 -15.00
N ILE A 417 5.15 -4.17 -14.09
CA ILE A 417 4.93 -4.15 -12.65
C ILE A 417 6.04 -3.37 -11.97
N ARG A 418 5.70 -2.67 -10.88
CA ARG A 418 6.68 -1.96 -10.04
C ARG A 418 7.08 -2.83 -8.85
N ARG A 419 8.30 -2.62 -8.36
CA ARG A 419 8.79 -3.24 -7.12
C ARG A 419 7.92 -2.83 -5.92
N GLY A 420 7.74 -3.73 -4.97
CA GLY A 420 6.91 -3.55 -3.78
C GLY A 420 5.75 -4.53 -3.74
N ASN A 421 4.66 -4.14 -3.08
CA ASN A 421 3.49 -5.01 -2.92
C ASN A 421 2.69 -5.11 -4.22
N LEU A 422 2.34 -6.34 -4.58
CA LEU A 422 1.47 -6.67 -5.72
C LEU A 422 0.06 -6.97 -5.22
N ASP A 423 -0.92 -6.29 -5.80
CA ASP A 423 -2.34 -6.68 -5.82
C ASP A 423 -2.83 -6.48 -7.24
N LEU A 424 -2.91 -7.57 -7.99
CA LEU A 424 -3.22 -7.58 -9.41
C LEU A 424 -4.43 -8.47 -9.66
N VAL A 425 -5.40 -7.97 -10.40
CA VAL A 425 -6.54 -8.73 -10.91
C VAL A 425 -6.47 -8.76 -12.43
N ALA A 426 -6.52 -9.94 -13.02
CA ALA A 426 -6.51 -10.14 -14.46
C ALA A 426 -7.73 -10.97 -14.87
N ASP A 427 -8.45 -10.47 -15.88
CA ASP A 427 -9.58 -11.16 -16.49
C ASP A 427 -9.18 -11.55 -17.92
N GLY A 428 -9.38 -12.80 -18.30
CA GLY A 428 -8.89 -13.33 -19.57
C GLY A 428 -9.65 -14.55 -20.08
N ARG A 429 -9.23 -15.02 -21.25
CA ARG A 429 -9.74 -16.22 -21.90
C ARG A 429 -8.62 -17.22 -22.09
N TYR A 430 -8.90 -18.47 -21.78
CA TYR A 430 -8.00 -19.58 -22.09
C TYR A 430 -8.66 -20.48 -23.12
N GLU A 431 -7.99 -20.65 -24.26
CA GLU A 431 -8.50 -21.42 -25.41
C GLU A 431 -7.64 -22.65 -25.73
N GLY A 432 -6.76 -23.05 -24.80
CA GLY A 432 -5.96 -24.26 -24.90
C GLY A 432 -6.72 -25.54 -24.54
N SER A 433 -5.99 -26.58 -24.14
CA SER A 433 -6.58 -27.85 -23.73
C SER A 433 -7.43 -27.69 -22.47
N VAL A 434 -8.71 -28.09 -22.52
CA VAL A 434 -9.59 -28.13 -21.33
C VAL A 434 -9.29 -29.30 -20.38
N GLN A 435 -8.42 -30.22 -20.79
CA GLN A 435 -7.97 -31.34 -19.95
C GLN A 435 -6.60 -31.09 -19.33
N HIS A 436 -5.70 -30.41 -20.03
CA HIS A 436 -4.36 -30.10 -19.54
C HIS A 436 -4.26 -28.58 -19.39
N VAL A 437 -4.57 -28.08 -18.21
CA VAL A 437 -4.70 -26.64 -17.94
C VAL A 437 -3.44 -26.14 -17.23
N PRO A 438 -2.60 -25.30 -17.87
CA PRO A 438 -1.45 -24.70 -17.21
C PRO A 438 -1.87 -23.60 -16.23
N LEU A 439 -0.99 -23.26 -15.29
CA LEU A 439 -1.14 -22.04 -14.48
C LEU A 439 -1.12 -20.76 -15.33
N GLY A 440 -0.53 -20.80 -16.53
CA GLY A 440 -0.71 -19.76 -17.55
C GLY A 440 0.05 -18.44 -17.32
N TRP A 441 0.74 -18.27 -16.20
CA TRP A 441 1.70 -17.18 -16.00
C TRP A 441 3.12 -17.71 -16.14
N LYS A 442 4.00 -17.01 -16.88
CA LYS A 442 5.42 -17.38 -17.06
C LYS A 442 6.29 -17.02 -15.85
N HIS A 443 5.77 -17.20 -14.64
CA HIS A 443 6.44 -16.89 -13.39
C HIS A 443 6.15 -17.99 -12.36
N ASP A 444 7.12 -18.31 -11.52
CA ASP A 444 6.93 -19.29 -10.44
C ASP A 444 6.05 -18.69 -9.34
N MET A 445 5.21 -19.53 -8.72
CA MET A 445 4.29 -19.11 -7.67
C MET A 445 4.75 -19.66 -6.33
N ASN A 446 4.60 -18.90 -5.25
CA ASN A 446 4.84 -19.40 -3.90
C ASN A 446 3.69 -20.27 -3.39
N GLN A 447 2.48 -19.94 -3.84
CA GLN A 447 1.26 -20.70 -3.60
C GLN A 447 0.30 -20.49 -4.77
N ALA A 448 -0.44 -21.53 -5.11
CA ALA A 448 -1.53 -21.45 -6.08
C ALA A 448 -2.80 -22.04 -5.48
N SER A 449 -3.94 -21.43 -5.80
CA SER A 449 -5.28 -21.96 -5.53
C SER A 449 -6.16 -21.69 -6.75
N VAL A 450 -6.87 -22.72 -7.21
CA VAL A 450 -7.71 -22.66 -8.40
C VAL A 450 -9.12 -23.14 -8.01
N THR A 451 -10.11 -22.28 -8.23
CA THR A 451 -11.53 -22.64 -8.12
C THR A 451 -12.07 -22.94 -9.51
N LEU A 452 -12.31 -24.22 -9.79
CA LEU A 452 -12.88 -24.69 -11.04
C LEU A 452 -14.41 -24.74 -10.95
N LYS A 453 -15.10 -23.96 -11.78
CA LYS A 453 -16.55 -23.91 -11.93
C LYS A 453 -16.96 -24.64 -13.20
N LEU A 454 -17.78 -25.67 -13.05
CA LEU A 454 -18.33 -26.45 -14.15
C LEU A 454 -19.79 -26.08 -14.43
N PRO A 455 -20.17 -25.90 -15.70
CA PRO A 455 -21.56 -25.68 -16.07
C PRO A 455 -22.40 -26.96 -15.93
N PRO A 456 -23.73 -26.86 -15.93
CA PRO A 456 -24.61 -28.02 -15.82
C PRO A 456 -24.30 -29.13 -16.84
N GLY A 457 -24.29 -30.37 -16.37
CA GLY A 457 -24.05 -31.57 -17.20
C GLY A 457 -22.57 -31.91 -17.37
N TRP A 458 -21.67 -31.10 -16.83
CA TRP A 458 -20.26 -31.43 -16.72
C TRP A 458 -19.93 -31.92 -15.31
N GLU A 459 -19.15 -33.00 -15.23
CA GLU A 459 -18.68 -33.58 -13.97
C GLU A 459 -17.19 -33.91 -14.06
N ILE A 460 -16.46 -33.86 -12.93
CA ILE A 460 -15.05 -34.26 -12.87
C ILE A 460 -14.95 -35.74 -12.54
N PHE A 461 -14.38 -36.51 -13.46
CA PHE A 461 -14.03 -37.90 -13.22
C PHE A 461 -12.80 -37.99 -12.30
N SER A 462 -11.67 -37.43 -12.73
CA SER A 462 -10.41 -37.36 -11.96
C SER A 462 -9.71 -36.01 -12.11
N VAL A 463 -8.94 -35.65 -11.08
CA VAL A 463 -7.96 -34.56 -11.10
C VAL A 463 -6.59 -35.10 -10.71
N SER A 464 -5.54 -34.68 -11.42
CA SER A 464 -4.15 -34.85 -11.00
C SER A 464 -3.35 -33.57 -11.20
N GLY A 465 -2.14 -33.53 -10.62
CA GLY A 465 -1.28 -32.34 -10.65
C GLY A 465 -1.59 -31.31 -9.55
N VAL A 466 -2.32 -31.71 -8.51
CA VAL A 466 -2.70 -30.87 -7.35
C VAL A 466 -2.34 -31.60 -6.05
N ASP A 467 -2.12 -30.86 -4.96
CA ASP A 467 -1.69 -31.46 -3.68
C ASP A 467 -2.86 -31.79 -2.74
N ASN A 468 -4.03 -31.22 -2.99
CA ASN A 468 -5.25 -31.52 -2.23
C ASN A 468 -6.03 -32.70 -2.83
N ASN A 469 -7.05 -33.18 -2.11
CA ASN A 469 -7.96 -34.25 -2.56
C ASN A 469 -9.32 -33.66 -2.99
N PRO A 470 -9.47 -33.19 -4.24
CA PRO A 470 -10.73 -32.63 -4.71
C PRO A 470 -11.84 -33.70 -4.74
N HIS A 471 -13.10 -33.28 -4.55
CA HIS A 471 -14.27 -34.17 -4.53
C HIS A 471 -14.71 -34.69 -5.92
N SER A 472 -13.77 -35.10 -6.78
CA SER A 472 -14.05 -35.76 -8.06
C SER A 472 -14.57 -37.20 -7.89
N TRP A 473 -14.99 -37.83 -8.98
CA TRP A 473 -15.58 -39.17 -8.95
C TRP A 473 -14.64 -40.26 -8.44
N ILE A 474 -13.36 -40.29 -8.85
CA ILE A 474 -12.39 -41.28 -8.33
C ILE A 474 -12.01 -40.97 -6.87
N GLN A 475 -11.67 -39.72 -6.59
CA GLN A 475 -11.08 -39.27 -5.33
C GLN A 475 -12.04 -39.37 -4.14
N ARG A 476 -13.36 -39.44 -4.38
CA ARG A 476 -14.36 -39.63 -3.32
C ARG A 476 -14.50 -41.08 -2.81
N TRP A 477 -13.92 -42.06 -3.51
CA TRP A 477 -13.96 -43.46 -3.06
C TRP A 477 -13.08 -43.68 -1.85
N THR A 478 -13.65 -44.23 -0.78
CA THR A 478 -12.87 -44.73 0.35
C THR A 478 -12.56 -46.22 0.20
N LEU A 479 -11.56 -46.70 0.94
CA LEU A 479 -11.27 -48.13 1.01
C LEU A 479 -12.48 -48.95 1.50
N LEU A 480 -13.28 -48.37 2.40
CA LEU A 480 -14.49 -48.98 2.93
C LEU A 480 -15.58 -49.11 1.86
N ASP A 481 -15.75 -48.09 1.01
CA ASP A 481 -16.71 -48.12 -0.10
C ASP A 481 -16.37 -49.24 -1.08
N LEU A 482 -15.10 -49.33 -1.49
CA LEU A 482 -14.62 -50.37 -2.38
C LEU A 482 -14.83 -51.77 -1.78
N PHE A 483 -14.60 -51.93 -0.48
CA PHE A 483 -14.83 -53.18 0.24
C PHE A 483 -16.31 -53.58 0.23
N PHE A 484 -17.24 -52.66 0.51
CA PHE A 484 -18.67 -52.97 0.48
C PHE A 484 -19.17 -53.31 -0.93
N VAL A 485 -18.74 -52.55 -1.94
CA VAL A 485 -19.10 -52.83 -3.34
C VAL A 485 -18.62 -54.22 -3.76
N LEU A 486 -17.39 -54.59 -3.38
CA LEU A 486 -16.82 -55.89 -3.70
C LEU A 486 -17.51 -57.03 -2.95
N ILE A 487 -17.80 -56.87 -1.64
CA ILE A 487 -18.55 -57.86 -0.86
C ILE A 487 -19.93 -58.10 -1.47
N VAL A 488 -20.66 -57.04 -1.80
CA VAL A 488 -21.98 -57.16 -2.40
C VAL A 488 -21.89 -57.87 -3.75
N GLY A 489 -20.95 -57.45 -4.61
CA GLY A 489 -20.73 -58.09 -5.90
C GLY A 489 -20.43 -59.59 -5.78
N VAL A 490 -19.54 -59.98 -4.86
CA VAL A 490 -19.20 -61.39 -4.61
C VAL A 490 -20.38 -62.15 -3.99
N ALA A 491 -21.12 -61.55 -3.07
CA ALA A 491 -22.30 -62.16 -2.47
C ALA A 491 -23.37 -62.44 -3.53
N VAL A 492 -23.65 -61.48 -4.43
CA VAL A 492 -24.55 -61.69 -5.56
C VAL A 492 -23.98 -62.73 -6.52
N ALA A 493 -22.68 -62.75 -6.79
CA ALA A 493 -22.04 -63.77 -7.63
C ALA A 493 -22.25 -65.19 -7.08
N ARG A 494 -22.09 -65.35 -5.76
CA ARG A 494 -22.33 -66.62 -5.06
C ARG A 494 -23.81 -66.98 -5.02
N LEU A 495 -24.70 -65.99 -4.96
CA LEU A 495 -26.13 -66.25 -4.92
C LEU A 495 -26.71 -66.56 -6.31
N ARG A 496 -26.38 -65.81 -7.35
CA ARG A 496 -27.06 -65.85 -8.67
C ARG A 496 -26.14 -66.18 -9.84
N GLY A 497 -24.86 -66.39 -9.59
CA GLY A 497 -23.83 -66.65 -10.60
C GLY A 497 -23.04 -65.40 -11.00
N TYR A 498 -21.90 -65.63 -11.65
CA TYR A 498 -20.92 -64.58 -11.97
C TYR A 498 -21.47 -63.40 -12.78
N LEU A 499 -22.39 -63.64 -13.71
CA LEU A 499 -23.01 -62.57 -14.52
C LEU A 499 -23.74 -61.54 -13.65
N TRP A 500 -24.57 -61.99 -12.71
CA TRP A 500 -25.31 -61.11 -11.80
C TRP A 500 -24.40 -60.46 -10.76
N GLY A 501 -23.31 -61.14 -10.38
CA GLY A 501 -22.24 -60.54 -9.59
C GLY A 501 -21.59 -59.36 -10.30
N LEU A 502 -21.27 -59.49 -11.58
CA LEU A 502 -20.73 -58.41 -12.41
C LEU A 502 -21.73 -57.27 -12.57
N VAL A 503 -23.01 -57.57 -12.87
CA VAL A 503 -24.07 -56.54 -12.93
C VAL A 503 -24.15 -55.78 -11.61
N SER A 504 -24.18 -56.49 -10.47
CA SER A 504 -24.20 -55.86 -9.15
C SER A 504 -22.99 -54.97 -8.89
N LEU A 505 -21.79 -55.43 -9.27
CA LEU A 505 -20.56 -54.67 -9.11
C LEU A 505 -20.61 -53.38 -9.92
N VAL A 506 -20.99 -53.45 -11.20
CA VAL A 506 -21.08 -52.27 -12.08
C VAL A 506 -22.21 -51.33 -11.63
N THR A 507 -23.37 -51.86 -11.22
CA THR A 507 -24.47 -51.05 -10.67
C THR A 507 -24.00 -50.25 -9.47
N LEU A 508 -23.41 -50.92 -8.47
CA LEU A 508 -22.95 -50.24 -7.27
C LEU A 508 -21.80 -49.28 -7.57
N ALA A 509 -20.83 -49.68 -8.38
CA ALA A 509 -19.74 -48.80 -8.80
C ALA A 509 -20.24 -47.50 -9.43
N LEU A 510 -21.36 -47.50 -10.17
CA LEU A 510 -21.91 -46.30 -10.79
C LEU A 510 -22.90 -45.53 -9.93
N THR A 511 -23.50 -46.14 -8.90
CA THR A 511 -24.54 -45.51 -8.08
C THR A 511 -24.12 -45.22 -6.63
N TRP A 512 -22.96 -45.72 -6.16
CA TRP A 512 -22.59 -45.68 -4.75
C TRP A 512 -22.61 -44.27 -4.15
N HIS A 513 -22.01 -43.31 -4.86
CA HIS A 513 -21.90 -41.91 -4.43
C HIS A 513 -22.99 -41.00 -5.01
N VAL A 514 -24.13 -41.57 -5.43
CA VAL A 514 -25.24 -40.81 -6.02
C VAL A 514 -26.37 -40.67 -5.01
N ASP A 515 -26.94 -39.47 -4.90
CA ASP A 515 -28.04 -39.20 -3.99
C ASP A 515 -29.24 -40.12 -4.23
N LEU A 516 -29.89 -40.54 -3.13
CA LEU A 516 -31.03 -41.46 -3.11
C LEU A 516 -30.77 -42.86 -3.71
N ALA A 517 -29.51 -43.24 -3.98
CA ALA A 517 -29.21 -44.59 -4.45
C ALA A 517 -29.57 -45.65 -3.38
N PRO A 518 -30.19 -46.79 -3.77
CA PRO A 518 -30.70 -47.81 -2.84
C PRO A 518 -29.61 -48.71 -2.22
N HIS A 519 -28.47 -48.16 -1.79
CA HIS A 519 -27.29 -48.90 -1.35
C HIS A 519 -27.55 -49.87 -0.17
N LEU A 520 -28.20 -49.42 0.90
CA LEU A 520 -28.46 -50.28 2.08
C LEU A 520 -29.45 -51.41 1.79
N VAL A 521 -30.46 -51.15 0.95
CA VAL A 521 -31.50 -52.14 0.65
C VAL A 521 -30.91 -53.35 -0.05
N TRP A 522 -29.92 -53.17 -0.93
CA TRP A 522 -29.22 -54.28 -1.57
C TRP A 522 -28.57 -55.22 -0.55
N LEU A 523 -27.87 -54.68 0.44
CA LEU A 523 -27.21 -55.46 1.49
C LEU A 523 -28.20 -56.30 2.29
N TYR A 524 -29.28 -55.67 2.79
CA TYR A 524 -30.31 -56.39 3.54
C TYR A 524 -31.01 -57.45 2.69
N LEU A 525 -31.28 -57.14 1.42
CA LEU A 525 -31.95 -58.06 0.51
C LEU A 525 -31.09 -59.29 0.22
N ILE A 526 -29.79 -59.10 0.00
CA ILE A 526 -28.83 -60.18 -0.16
C ILE A 526 -28.75 -61.04 1.10
N ALA A 527 -28.68 -60.43 2.29
CA ALA A 527 -28.63 -61.15 3.55
C ALA A 527 -29.88 -62.03 3.77
N VAL A 528 -31.07 -61.48 3.54
CA VAL A 528 -32.33 -62.23 3.66
C VAL A 528 -32.43 -63.33 2.60
N LEU A 529 -32.04 -63.06 1.35
CA LEU A 529 -32.03 -64.09 0.30
C LEU A 529 -31.02 -65.21 0.59
N ALA A 530 -29.86 -64.90 1.16
CA ALA A 530 -28.89 -65.91 1.59
C ALA A 530 -29.43 -66.77 2.73
N LEU A 531 -30.05 -66.17 3.75
CA LEU A 531 -30.69 -66.87 4.87
C LEU A 531 -31.81 -67.81 4.39
N LEU A 532 -32.66 -67.35 3.47
CA LEU A 532 -33.75 -68.15 2.90
C LEU A 532 -33.30 -69.42 2.18
N ARG A 533 -32.03 -69.52 1.77
CA ARG A 533 -31.48 -70.74 1.14
C ARG A 533 -30.97 -71.78 2.12
N VAL A 534 -30.67 -71.36 3.35
CA VAL A 534 -30.08 -72.23 4.38
C VAL A 534 -31.12 -72.64 5.41
N VAL A 535 -32.12 -71.79 5.68
CA VAL A 535 -33.15 -72.04 6.71
C VAL A 535 -34.23 -73.01 6.17
N PRO A 536 -34.45 -74.16 6.82
CA PRO A 536 -35.48 -75.12 6.42
C PRO A 536 -36.90 -74.59 6.67
N ALA A 537 -37.90 -75.19 6.01
CA ALA A 537 -39.30 -74.84 6.17
C ALA A 537 -39.76 -75.06 7.64
N GLY A 538 -40.00 -73.98 8.36
CA GLY A 538 -40.36 -73.98 9.78
C GLY A 538 -40.79 -72.59 10.26
N LYS A 539 -40.88 -72.38 11.58
CA LYS A 539 -41.38 -71.12 12.18
C LYS A 539 -40.56 -69.88 11.77
N MET A 540 -39.26 -70.05 11.52
CA MET A 540 -38.35 -68.96 11.11
C MET A 540 -38.42 -68.62 9.62
N TYR A 541 -38.99 -69.50 8.78
CA TYR A 541 -39.06 -69.30 7.34
C TYR A 541 -40.09 -68.22 6.95
N MET A 542 -41.21 -68.16 7.67
CA MET A 542 -42.27 -67.16 7.44
C MET A 542 -41.84 -65.70 7.68
N PRO A 543 -41.21 -65.32 8.82
CA PRO A 543 -40.76 -63.94 9.00
C PRO A 543 -39.67 -63.54 7.98
N LEU A 544 -38.82 -64.47 7.55
CA LEU A 544 -37.83 -64.24 6.48
C LEU A 544 -38.51 -63.94 5.14
N LEU A 545 -39.56 -64.68 4.77
CA LEU A 545 -40.36 -64.40 3.56
C LEU A 545 -41.03 -63.02 3.62
N TRP A 546 -41.62 -62.65 4.76
CA TRP A 546 -42.21 -61.33 4.97
C TRP A 546 -41.16 -60.22 4.86
N SER A 547 -39.99 -60.41 5.50
CA SER A 547 -38.89 -59.45 5.43
C SER A 547 -38.38 -59.26 4.00
N ARG A 548 -38.27 -60.33 3.20
CA ARG A 548 -37.93 -60.27 1.77
C ARG A 548 -38.94 -59.41 1.00
N ASN A 549 -40.24 -59.66 1.19
CA ASN A 549 -41.29 -58.93 0.49
C ASN A 549 -41.31 -57.45 0.88
N LEU A 550 -41.14 -57.15 2.17
CA LEU A 550 -41.04 -55.78 2.68
C LEU A 550 -39.81 -55.07 2.12
N LEU A 551 -38.66 -55.75 2.02
CA LEU A 551 -37.45 -55.19 1.41
C LEU A 551 -37.60 -54.95 -0.10
N PHE A 552 -38.31 -55.79 -0.84
CA PHE A 552 -38.62 -55.51 -2.25
C PHE A 552 -39.59 -54.33 -2.42
N ILE A 553 -40.60 -54.20 -1.55
CA ILE A 553 -41.48 -53.01 -1.54
C ILE A 553 -40.65 -51.77 -1.20
N GLY A 554 -39.81 -51.84 -0.18
CA GLY A 554 -38.88 -50.77 0.19
C GLY A 554 -37.94 -50.40 -0.96
N LEU A 555 -37.41 -51.39 -1.68
CA LEU A 555 -36.60 -51.18 -2.88
C LEU A 555 -37.37 -50.40 -3.94
N ILE A 556 -38.64 -50.75 -4.21
CA ILE A 556 -39.47 -50.01 -5.18
C ILE A 556 -39.69 -48.56 -4.70
N LEU A 557 -40.04 -48.37 -3.43
CA LEU A 557 -40.29 -47.05 -2.86
C LEU A 557 -39.05 -46.13 -2.90
N ILE A 558 -37.84 -46.69 -2.80
CA ILE A 558 -36.59 -45.94 -2.90
C ILE A 558 -36.12 -45.82 -4.36
N ALA A 559 -36.30 -46.85 -5.18
CA ALA A 559 -35.86 -46.85 -6.57
C ALA A 559 -36.69 -45.91 -7.46
N VAL A 560 -38.00 -45.75 -7.21
CA VAL A 560 -38.83 -44.82 -7.99
C VAL A 560 -38.33 -43.37 -7.93
N PRO A 561 -38.15 -42.74 -6.74
CA PRO A 561 -37.63 -41.37 -6.67
C PRO A 561 -36.20 -41.29 -7.22
N PHE A 562 -35.35 -42.30 -7.00
CA PHE A 562 -34.03 -42.37 -7.62
C PHE A 562 -34.12 -42.35 -9.16
N ILE A 563 -34.94 -43.21 -9.77
CA ILE A 563 -35.10 -43.29 -11.23
C ILE A 563 -35.62 -41.97 -11.80
N VAL A 564 -36.62 -41.37 -11.16
CA VAL A 564 -37.16 -40.06 -11.58
C VAL A 564 -36.06 -38.99 -11.52
N LEU A 565 -35.26 -38.98 -10.46
CA LEU A 565 -34.16 -38.02 -10.30
C LEU A 565 -33.07 -38.23 -11.37
N GLN A 566 -32.63 -39.47 -11.58
CA GLN A 566 -31.64 -39.79 -12.61
C GLN A 566 -32.15 -39.44 -14.02
N ALA A 567 -33.43 -39.69 -14.31
CA ALA A 567 -34.03 -39.32 -15.59
C ALA A 567 -34.09 -37.80 -15.75
N ARG A 568 -34.44 -37.08 -14.67
CA ARG A 568 -34.46 -35.62 -14.65
C ARG A 568 -33.07 -35.04 -14.91
N TYR A 569 -32.03 -35.54 -14.25
CA TYR A 569 -30.66 -35.04 -14.42
C TYR A 569 -30.09 -35.42 -15.79
N GLY A 570 -30.42 -36.60 -16.31
CA GLY A 570 -30.00 -37.02 -17.66
C GLY A 570 -30.65 -36.20 -18.78
N ILE A 571 -31.90 -35.74 -18.62
CA ILE A 571 -32.60 -34.93 -19.63
C ILE A 571 -32.33 -33.44 -19.44
N TYR A 572 -32.34 -32.98 -18.19
CA TYR A 572 -32.23 -31.58 -17.77
C TYR A 572 -31.17 -31.44 -16.68
N PRO A 573 -29.87 -31.48 -17.04
CA PRO A 573 -28.78 -31.39 -16.07
C PRO A 573 -28.80 -30.07 -15.28
N GLN A 574 -29.38 -29.00 -15.83
CA GLN A 574 -29.65 -27.74 -15.14
C GLN A 574 -30.64 -27.84 -13.96
N LEU A 575 -31.11 -29.03 -13.60
CA LEU A 575 -31.98 -29.27 -12.44
C LEU A 575 -31.25 -30.01 -11.30
N GLU A 576 -29.99 -30.41 -11.49
CA GLU A 576 -29.16 -31.10 -10.48
C GLU A 576 -29.01 -30.32 -9.17
N LYS A 577 -28.94 -28.98 -9.26
CA LYS A 577 -28.87 -28.06 -8.12
C LYS A 577 -29.87 -26.93 -8.25
N MET A 578 -31.15 -27.28 -8.21
CA MET A 578 -32.13 -26.29 -7.76
C MET A 578 -32.06 -26.27 -6.23
N PRO A 579 -31.77 -25.14 -5.57
CA PRO A 579 -31.69 -25.06 -4.11
C PRO A 579 -33.10 -25.20 -3.53
N LEU A 580 -33.63 -26.42 -3.54
CA LEU A 580 -34.71 -26.80 -2.66
C LEU A 580 -34.07 -27.03 -1.30
N TYR A 581 -34.29 -26.08 -0.38
CA TYR A 581 -34.10 -26.20 1.07
C TYR A 581 -32.84 -25.60 1.75
N GLU A 582 -32.33 -24.44 1.31
CA GLU A 582 -31.36 -23.68 2.13
C GLU A 582 -31.62 -22.16 2.27
N SER A 583 -32.73 -21.66 1.75
CA SER A 583 -33.11 -20.23 1.80
C SER A 583 -34.14 -19.86 2.88
N ALA A 584 -34.44 -20.75 3.83
CA ALA A 584 -35.42 -20.49 4.90
C ALA A 584 -34.83 -20.18 6.30
N ALA A 585 -33.50 -20.17 6.48
CA ALA A 585 -32.89 -20.00 7.80
C ALA A 585 -31.65 -19.09 7.84
N ARG A 586 -31.75 -17.87 7.27
CA ARG A 586 -30.89 -16.74 7.70
C ARG A 586 -31.41 -15.38 7.22
N TYR A 587 -32.58 -14.98 7.70
CA TYR A 587 -32.86 -13.56 7.90
C TYR A 587 -32.68 -13.28 9.39
N PRO A 588 -31.69 -12.47 9.82
CA PRO A 588 -31.74 -11.91 11.16
C PRO A 588 -32.92 -10.95 11.18
N VAL A 589 -34.06 -11.40 11.71
CA VAL A 589 -35.14 -10.50 12.10
C VAL A 589 -34.60 -9.68 13.25
N SER A 590 -34.13 -8.47 12.94
CA SER A 590 -33.77 -7.48 13.94
C SER A 590 -35.03 -7.13 14.73
N SER A 591 -35.14 -7.65 15.95
CA SER A 591 -36.17 -7.27 16.89
C SER A 591 -35.95 -5.81 17.29
N MET A 592 -36.73 -4.89 16.71
CA MET A 592 -36.89 -3.54 17.25
C MET A 592 -37.68 -3.63 18.56
N ALA A 593 -36.95 -3.63 19.68
CA ALA A 593 -37.50 -3.20 20.96
C ALA A 593 -37.29 -1.67 21.08
N PRO A 594 -38.28 -0.89 21.56
CA PRO A 594 -38.09 0.54 21.76
C PRO A 594 -37.19 0.77 22.98
N ARG A 595 -35.96 1.24 22.75
CA ARG A 595 -35.11 1.80 23.82
C ARG A 595 -35.46 3.27 24.02
N GLY A 596 -35.80 3.60 25.27
CA GLY A 596 -36.17 4.93 25.70
C GLY A 596 -35.00 5.93 25.62
N SER A 597 -35.40 7.17 25.35
CA SER A 597 -34.85 8.54 25.54
C SER A 597 -33.44 8.83 26.10
N ALA A 598 -32.62 7.87 26.52
CA ALA A 598 -31.25 8.13 27.01
C ALA A 598 -30.18 8.13 25.89
N ASP A 599 -30.44 7.50 24.74
CA ASP A 599 -29.48 7.39 23.62
C ASP A 599 -29.38 8.67 22.75
N GLN A 600 -30.34 9.58 22.85
CA GLN A 600 -30.35 10.82 22.04
C GLN A 600 -29.25 11.81 22.43
N VAL A 601 -28.84 11.86 23.70
CA VAL A 601 -27.81 12.81 24.18
C VAL A 601 -26.39 12.31 23.87
N MET A 602 -26.19 11.00 23.75
CA MET A 602 -24.89 10.40 23.38
C MET A 602 -24.65 10.41 21.85
N MET A 603 -25.71 10.33 21.03
CA MET A 603 -25.60 10.42 19.57
C MET A 603 -25.19 11.82 19.07
N GLU A 604 -25.58 12.89 19.77
CA GLU A 604 -25.24 14.26 19.35
C GLU A 604 -23.75 14.58 19.55
N LYS A 605 -23.12 14.04 20.60
CA LYS A 605 -21.67 14.17 20.84
C LYS A 605 -20.83 13.27 19.91
N ALA A 606 -21.29 12.05 19.62
CA ALA A 606 -20.63 11.15 18.68
C ALA A 606 -20.73 11.66 17.21
N GLY A 607 -21.81 12.36 16.86
CA GLY A 607 -22.00 12.97 15.54
C GLY A 607 -21.01 14.11 15.24
N LYS A 608 -20.62 14.90 16.24
CA LYS A 608 -19.62 15.98 16.07
C LYS A 608 -18.21 15.42 15.89
N MET A 609 -17.83 14.39 16.64
CA MET A 609 -16.52 13.73 16.54
C MET A 609 -16.34 12.95 15.22
N LYS A 610 -17.41 12.31 14.71
CA LYS A 610 -17.38 11.66 13.38
C LYS A 610 -17.27 12.66 12.22
N ARG A 611 -17.74 13.89 12.39
CA ARG A 611 -17.72 14.92 11.34
C ARG A 611 -16.32 15.50 11.17
N GLU A 612 -15.55 15.68 12.24
CA GLU A 612 -14.13 16.08 12.18
C GLU A 612 -13.24 15.00 11.54
N LEU A 613 -13.43 13.71 11.88
CA LEU A 613 -12.73 12.60 11.23
C LEU A 613 -13.10 12.41 9.75
N TYR A 614 -14.32 12.81 9.34
CA TYR A 614 -14.74 12.73 7.94
C TYR A 614 -14.11 13.85 7.09
N TYR A 615 -13.85 15.03 7.67
CA TYR A 615 -13.18 16.13 6.98
C TYR A 615 -11.67 15.90 6.82
N SER A 616 -10.96 15.33 7.81
CA SER A 616 -9.53 15.02 7.65
C SER A 616 -9.28 13.92 6.61
N SER A 617 -10.13 12.89 6.56
CA SER A 617 -10.01 11.81 5.56
C SER A 617 -10.25 12.25 4.12
N ARG A 618 -11.00 13.35 3.92
CA ARG A 618 -11.24 13.93 2.59
C ARG A 618 -10.07 14.77 2.11
N GLN A 619 -9.33 15.40 3.02
CA GLN A 619 -8.16 16.21 2.71
C GLN A 619 -6.97 15.31 2.31
N ASP A 620 -6.77 14.19 3.01
CA ASP A 620 -5.79 13.16 2.63
C ASP A 620 -6.15 12.49 1.29
N LYS A 621 -7.44 12.20 1.05
CA LYS A 621 -7.89 11.67 -0.24
C LYS A 621 -7.67 12.65 -1.39
N ARG A 622 -7.88 13.96 -1.17
CA ARG A 622 -7.73 14.99 -2.22
C ARG A 622 -6.27 15.32 -2.50
N MET A 623 -5.40 15.27 -1.48
CA MET A 623 -3.94 15.38 -1.64
C MET A 623 -3.38 14.18 -2.41
N ASN A 624 -3.83 12.96 -2.08
CA ASN A 624 -3.49 11.76 -2.86
C ASN A 624 -4.09 11.79 -4.28
N GLN A 625 -5.27 12.38 -4.47
CA GLN A 625 -5.86 12.57 -5.80
C GLN A 625 -5.08 13.59 -6.63
N MET A 626 -4.58 14.69 -6.04
CA MET A 626 -3.75 15.67 -6.75
C MET A 626 -2.36 15.13 -7.14
N LEU A 627 -1.81 14.19 -6.37
CA LEU A 627 -0.60 13.44 -6.75
C LEU A 627 -0.87 12.35 -7.81
N ASP A 628 -2.12 11.92 -7.99
CA ASP A 628 -2.52 10.85 -8.93
C ASP A 628 -2.97 11.36 -10.31
N ILE A 629 -3.28 12.65 -10.43
CA ILE A 629 -3.72 13.27 -11.70
C ILE A 629 -2.59 13.34 -12.76
N GLN A 630 -1.33 13.12 -12.38
CA GLN A 630 -0.20 13.21 -13.32
C GLN A 630 0.07 11.94 -14.15
N SER A 631 -0.77 10.90 -14.12
CA SER A 631 -0.45 9.64 -14.84
C SER A 631 -1.58 8.95 -15.60
N ILE A 632 -2.71 9.61 -15.83
CA ILE A 632 -3.75 9.05 -16.70
C ILE A 632 -3.66 9.77 -18.05
N ASP A 633 -3.07 9.07 -19.03
CA ASP A 633 -3.15 9.45 -20.43
C ASP A 633 -4.63 9.47 -20.84
N PRO A 634 -5.21 10.62 -21.23
CA PRO A 634 -6.60 10.75 -21.65
C PRO A 634 -6.95 9.89 -22.88
N ASP A 635 -5.95 9.48 -23.66
CA ASP A 635 -6.09 8.65 -24.86
C ASP A 635 -5.84 7.15 -24.57
N ALA A 636 -5.62 6.76 -23.31
CA ALA A 636 -5.44 5.36 -22.93
C ALA A 636 -6.72 4.56 -23.22
N ASN A 637 -6.68 3.77 -24.29
CA ASN A 637 -7.75 2.88 -24.70
C ASN A 637 -7.91 1.77 -23.65
N ILE A 638 -8.89 1.92 -22.75
CA ILE A 638 -9.09 1.01 -21.63
C ILE A 638 -9.58 -0.34 -22.18
N GLN A 639 -8.69 -1.33 -22.23
CA GLN A 639 -9.03 -2.69 -22.61
C GLN A 639 -10.04 -3.26 -21.59
N THR A 640 -11.27 -3.48 -22.05
CA THR A 640 -12.31 -4.14 -21.29
C THR A 640 -12.22 -5.64 -21.57
N GLY A 641 -11.93 -6.42 -20.53
CA GLY A 641 -11.77 -7.87 -20.65
C GLY A 641 -13.06 -8.62 -20.96
N PRO A 642 -13.02 -9.96 -21.00
CA PRO A 642 -14.21 -10.77 -21.26
C PRO A 642 -15.27 -10.57 -20.16
N GLY A 643 -16.54 -10.77 -20.51
CA GLY A 643 -17.62 -10.79 -19.52
C GLY A 643 -17.44 -11.96 -18.55
N LEU A 644 -17.24 -11.66 -17.27
CA LEU A 644 -17.10 -12.68 -16.23
C LEU A 644 -18.45 -13.37 -15.96
N PRO A 645 -18.54 -14.71 -16.04
CA PRO A 645 -19.77 -15.40 -15.73
C PRO A 645 -20.11 -15.30 -14.24
N ASN A 646 -21.38 -15.07 -13.93
CA ASN A 646 -21.89 -15.00 -12.55
C ASN A 646 -22.63 -16.27 -12.11
N TRP A 647 -22.70 -17.29 -12.96
CA TRP A 647 -23.34 -18.56 -12.61
C TRP A 647 -22.46 -19.39 -11.67
N GLU A 648 -23.11 -20.17 -10.82
CA GLU A 648 -22.45 -21.13 -9.91
C GLU A 648 -23.25 -22.44 -9.90
N TRP A 649 -22.54 -23.57 -10.03
CA TRP A 649 -23.15 -24.90 -10.06
C TRP A 649 -22.28 -25.93 -9.32
N ASN A 650 -21.37 -26.61 -10.03
CA ASN A 650 -20.37 -27.48 -9.43
C ASN A 650 -19.05 -26.72 -9.34
N SER A 651 -18.56 -26.51 -8.12
CA SER A 651 -17.28 -25.86 -7.84
C SER A 651 -16.32 -26.86 -7.18
N PHE A 652 -15.07 -26.83 -7.61
CA PHE A 652 -14.00 -27.66 -7.08
C PHE A 652 -12.79 -26.77 -6.77
N THR A 653 -12.28 -26.89 -5.55
CA THR A 653 -11.08 -26.16 -5.13
C THR A 653 -9.87 -27.06 -5.33
N LEU A 654 -8.87 -26.56 -6.03
CA LEU A 654 -7.60 -27.20 -6.35
C LEU A 654 -6.48 -26.38 -5.72
N GLU A 655 -5.63 -27.01 -4.91
CA GLU A 655 -4.64 -26.28 -4.10
C GLU A 655 -3.27 -26.97 -4.14
N TRP A 656 -2.22 -26.14 -4.05
CA TRP A 656 -0.83 -26.57 -3.92
C TRP A 656 -0.26 -26.08 -2.59
N ASN A 657 0.38 -27.00 -1.86
CA ASN A 657 0.94 -26.78 -0.53
C ASN A 657 2.44 -26.43 -0.62
N GLY A 658 2.80 -25.46 -1.48
CA GLY A 658 4.18 -25.05 -1.65
C GLY A 658 4.45 -24.27 -2.94
N ALA A 659 5.73 -24.03 -3.20
CA ALA A 659 6.18 -23.35 -4.42
C ALA A 659 5.82 -24.18 -5.66
N VAL A 660 5.24 -23.52 -6.64
CA VAL A 660 4.75 -24.11 -7.89
C VAL A 660 5.50 -23.49 -9.06
N THR A 661 6.09 -24.33 -9.90
CA THR A 661 6.82 -23.87 -11.08
C THR A 661 5.86 -23.33 -12.14
N LYS A 662 6.30 -22.36 -12.94
CA LYS A 662 5.52 -21.82 -14.08
C LYS A 662 5.01 -22.87 -15.07
N ASP A 663 5.69 -24.01 -15.17
CA ASP A 663 5.37 -25.12 -16.08
C ASP A 663 4.37 -26.12 -15.47
N GLN A 664 3.85 -25.86 -14.26
CA GLN A 664 2.87 -26.74 -13.60
C GLN A 664 1.55 -26.78 -14.39
N THR A 665 1.06 -28.00 -14.61
CA THR A 665 -0.22 -28.27 -15.25
C THR A 665 -1.19 -28.98 -14.31
N ILE A 666 -2.48 -28.74 -14.54
CA ILE A 666 -3.61 -29.44 -13.93
C ILE A 666 -4.16 -30.40 -14.98
N ASP A 667 -4.24 -31.68 -14.63
CA ASP A 667 -4.84 -32.69 -15.50
C ASP A 667 -6.25 -33.01 -15.03
N LEU A 668 -7.21 -32.73 -15.89
CA LEU A 668 -8.64 -32.88 -15.67
C LEU A 668 -9.20 -33.93 -16.61
N THR A 669 -9.79 -34.98 -16.05
CA THR A 669 -10.65 -35.88 -16.82
C THR A 669 -12.10 -35.48 -16.60
N LEU A 670 -12.70 -34.89 -17.62
CA LEU A 670 -14.06 -34.35 -17.55
C LEU A 670 -15.06 -35.32 -18.20
N ILE A 671 -16.24 -35.43 -17.60
CA ILE A 671 -17.40 -36.10 -18.17
C ILE A 671 -18.23 -35.04 -18.89
N PRO A 672 -18.28 -35.03 -20.24
CA PRO A 672 -19.07 -34.06 -20.99
C PRO A 672 -20.58 -34.36 -20.88
N PRO A 673 -21.46 -33.40 -21.22
CA PRO A 673 -22.91 -33.53 -21.08
C PRO A 673 -23.52 -34.75 -21.76
N GLY A 674 -22.99 -35.15 -22.92
CA GLY A 674 -23.44 -36.35 -23.62
C GLY A 674 -23.16 -37.64 -22.83
N LEU A 675 -21.95 -37.77 -22.28
CA LEU A 675 -21.57 -38.94 -21.48
C LEU A 675 -22.28 -38.93 -20.13
N TYR A 676 -22.41 -37.75 -19.50
CA TYR A 676 -23.16 -37.56 -18.27
C TYR A 676 -24.60 -38.09 -18.43
N ARG A 677 -25.28 -37.70 -19.51
CA ARG A 677 -26.61 -38.22 -19.87
C ARG A 677 -26.64 -39.75 -19.99
N VAL A 678 -25.69 -40.33 -20.73
CA VAL A 678 -25.61 -41.79 -20.92
C VAL A 678 -25.43 -42.50 -19.57
N ILE A 679 -24.57 -41.99 -18.69
CA ILE A 679 -24.33 -42.55 -17.36
C ILE A 679 -25.61 -42.54 -16.53
N HIS A 680 -26.39 -41.46 -16.54
CA HIS A 680 -27.67 -41.40 -15.81
C HIS A 680 -28.69 -42.44 -16.27
N PHE A 681 -28.87 -42.62 -17.59
CA PHE A 681 -29.76 -43.66 -18.11
C PHE A 681 -29.22 -45.08 -17.86
N LEU A 682 -27.89 -45.25 -17.90
CA LEU A 682 -27.24 -46.51 -17.56
C LEU A 682 -27.46 -46.87 -16.08
N ARG A 683 -27.36 -45.91 -15.16
CA ARG A 683 -27.67 -46.10 -13.73
C ARG A 683 -29.09 -46.61 -13.52
N ILE A 684 -30.08 -46.04 -14.21
CA ILE A 684 -31.49 -46.49 -14.17
C ILE A 684 -31.60 -47.95 -14.65
N LEU A 685 -31.05 -48.24 -15.83
CA LEU A 685 -31.10 -49.57 -16.44
C LEU A 685 -30.46 -50.61 -15.51
N LEU A 686 -29.29 -50.31 -14.95
CA LEU A 686 -28.53 -51.21 -14.08
C LEU A 686 -29.23 -51.49 -12.74
N VAL A 687 -29.90 -50.49 -12.15
CA VAL A 687 -30.71 -50.68 -10.93
C VAL A 687 -31.92 -51.58 -11.22
N LEU A 688 -32.61 -51.36 -12.34
CA LEU A 688 -33.74 -52.20 -12.76
C LEU A 688 -33.31 -53.63 -13.08
N LEU A 689 -32.18 -53.79 -13.78
CA LEU A 689 -31.60 -55.10 -14.07
C LEU A 689 -31.23 -55.84 -12.79
N LEU A 690 -30.55 -55.19 -11.85
CA LEU A 690 -30.17 -55.81 -10.58
C LEU A 690 -31.40 -56.21 -9.74
N ALA A 691 -32.41 -55.33 -9.66
CA ALA A 691 -33.68 -55.64 -9.00
C ALA A 691 -34.35 -56.87 -9.63
N TYR A 692 -34.46 -56.90 -10.97
CA TYR A 692 -35.01 -58.03 -11.70
C TYR A 692 -34.21 -59.32 -11.47
N GLY A 693 -32.88 -59.22 -11.47
CA GLY A 693 -31.98 -60.34 -11.21
C GLY A 693 -32.18 -60.99 -9.85
N LEU A 694 -32.43 -60.19 -8.82
CA LEU A 694 -32.67 -60.67 -7.46
C LEU A 694 -34.11 -61.18 -7.23
N ILE A 695 -35.13 -60.59 -7.88
CA ILE A 695 -36.53 -61.05 -7.81
C ILE A 695 -36.74 -62.35 -8.59
N SER A 696 -36.10 -62.50 -9.75
CA SER A 696 -36.27 -63.64 -10.66
C SER A 696 -35.57 -64.93 -10.21
N ASP A 697 -35.15 -65.00 -8.94
CA ASP A 697 -34.42 -66.16 -8.45
C ASP A 697 -35.28 -67.42 -8.33
N LYS A 698 -34.87 -68.49 -9.01
CA LYS A 698 -35.64 -69.75 -9.05
C LYS A 698 -35.74 -70.40 -7.67
N SER A 699 -34.71 -70.25 -6.82
CA SER A 699 -34.74 -70.79 -5.44
C SER A 699 -35.72 -70.08 -4.51
N SER A 700 -36.18 -68.86 -4.86
CA SER A 700 -37.13 -68.09 -4.06
C SER A 700 -38.55 -68.10 -4.65
N GLY A 701 -38.79 -68.91 -5.69
CA GLY A 701 -40.05 -69.03 -6.44
C GLY A 701 -40.18 -68.06 -7.63
N GLY A 702 -39.17 -67.23 -7.89
CA GLY A 702 -39.17 -66.21 -8.95
C GLY A 702 -40.27 -65.16 -8.81
N ILE A 703 -40.56 -64.42 -9.88
CA ILE A 703 -41.61 -63.37 -9.89
C ILE A 703 -42.99 -63.96 -9.55
N LYS A 704 -43.32 -65.15 -10.06
CA LYS A 704 -44.59 -65.83 -9.76
C LYS A 704 -44.69 -66.26 -8.30
N GLY A 705 -43.61 -66.75 -7.69
CA GLY A 705 -43.54 -67.10 -6.28
C GLY A 705 -43.50 -65.89 -5.34
N TRP A 706 -42.92 -64.77 -5.77
CA TRP A 706 -43.02 -63.50 -5.06
C TRP A 706 -44.46 -62.98 -5.04
N LEU A 707 -45.14 -62.94 -6.20
CA LEU A 707 -46.56 -62.58 -6.27
C LEU A 707 -47.46 -63.55 -5.48
N ALA A 708 -47.22 -64.86 -5.57
CA ALA A 708 -47.96 -65.87 -4.81
C ALA A 708 -47.67 -65.82 -3.30
N SER A 709 -46.54 -65.26 -2.86
CA SER A 709 -46.23 -65.13 -1.44
C SER A 709 -47.09 -64.10 -0.72
N PHE A 710 -47.75 -63.19 -1.46
CA PHE A 710 -48.79 -62.30 -0.91
C PHE A 710 -50.14 -63.01 -0.74
N THR A 711 -50.35 -64.16 -1.38
CA THR A 711 -51.60 -64.93 -1.35
C THR A 711 -51.53 -66.20 -0.50
N LEU A 712 -50.39 -66.48 0.15
CA LEU A 712 -50.19 -67.65 1.01
C LEU A 712 -51.15 -67.64 2.22
N ARG A 713 -52.28 -68.34 2.08
CA ARG A 713 -52.99 -68.97 3.19
C ARG A 713 -52.12 -70.08 3.79
N LEU A 714 -52.21 -70.24 5.10
CA LEU A 714 -51.55 -71.28 5.92
C LEU A 714 -51.54 -72.65 5.21
N PRO A 715 -50.41 -73.39 5.21
CA PRO A 715 -50.48 -74.80 4.87
C PRO A 715 -51.36 -75.51 5.91
N ALA A 716 -52.41 -76.20 5.45
CA ALA A 716 -53.22 -77.06 6.29
C ALA A 716 -52.35 -78.13 6.96
N ARG A 717 -52.59 -78.35 8.26
CA ARG A 717 -51.99 -79.44 9.05
C ARG A 717 -52.26 -80.78 8.36
N PRO A 718 -51.25 -81.65 8.15
CA PRO A 718 -51.51 -83.05 7.82
C PRO A 718 -51.82 -83.78 9.13
N GLY A 719 -53.04 -84.28 9.27
CA GLY A 719 -53.44 -85.13 10.41
C GLY A 719 -54.86 -84.87 10.86
N ASP A 720 -55.84 -85.30 10.06
CA ASP A 720 -57.19 -85.65 10.52
C ASP A 720 -57.86 -86.52 9.44
N GLU A 721 -57.24 -87.66 9.11
CA GLU A 721 -57.92 -88.79 8.48
C GLU A 721 -57.50 -90.07 9.20
N GLY A 722 -58.42 -90.64 9.97
CA GLY A 722 -58.33 -92.04 10.37
C GLY A 722 -58.81 -92.35 11.78
N GLU A 723 -60.13 -92.34 12.04
CA GLU A 723 -60.74 -93.32 12.95
C GLU A 723 -62.27 -93.38 12.81
N LYS A 724 -62.79 -94.18 11.86
CA LYS A 724 -64.08 -94.91 12.00
C LYS A 724 -64.13 -96.08 10.99
N ALA A 725 -63.82 -97.30 11.44
CA ALA A 725 -64.39 -98.54 10.92
C ALA A 725 -64.19 -99.72 11.91
N ASN A 726 -65.32 -100.12 12.52
CA ASN A 726 -65.71 -101.45 13.02
C ASN A 726 -64.96 -102.11 14.21
N ALA A 727 -65.55 -102.01 15.41
CA ALA A 727 -66.26 -103.10 16.10
C ALA A 727 -67.04 -102.55 17.31
#